data_AF-A0A974AI13-F1
#
_entry.id   AF-A0A974AI13-F1
#
_cell.length_a   1.000
_cell.length_b   1.000
_cell.length_c   1.000
_cell.angle_alpha   90.00
_cell.angle_beta   90.00
_cell.angle_gamma   90.00
#
_symmetry.space_group_name_H-M   'P 1'
#
loop_
_entity.id
_entity.type
_entity.pdbx_description
1 polymer ?
#
loop_
_entity_poly.entity_id
_entity_poly.type
_entity_poly.pdbx_seq_one_letter_code
_entity_poly.pdbx_strand_id
1 'polypeptide(L)'
;MRALKFAGAAIAAVIVIIALVAAVGIPSSFLTSAITERVERETGYTLSINGGARIGLWPTANLTLREVVLQDPREREANNRFAADRVEVEMTLSSLWSGQPDITDLVIVKPVINLPLQRERTRDHNPPAKSSASDSGGLTIRHVSVSGATIVFSNVRDRVENRIETLNADATIGNDRKIVVTGSASTSDKPLKFEIRATAPQAPLERQNVPAEFNIDAPGLLPAAIKANAEVRLNGTVVMFNGVSGTLGDGGFTGWASVDFASNKPLVKLDLDFQRISMALTPSQPDAAQALGTNIWSNATIDLGGLNYVDAQVRISTAELVIGDGRFAQASIDASVDSGVLKARLADLGAYEGTANGDVTIDARTTTPTYALRLDLAGVRALPVLKSLAEFDKLDGTMQAKIALTSQGSSARAIVGNLGGTAFVVFQDGKILGLNVAQMIRNLTTGTLSGWQQGQELSTDLSQLSASFKLDKGQAVTTDLNLIGPLVKMTGVGTVDLNTRQIGFRVEPQLVMTTEGQGRTGNPVGLGIPVMIEGPWVSPRIYPEMQGILDNPQAAYAKLKEMGKGLFGANGQGLSQGLNGLTNLLNGLQGGGTATQPGTGQAPGGATAGQNNPLGGQLGDTIGNLLQQGLSTLNQGNSSRPSRSLAQPTPDAPPAATPPPSPPPADTAEQHDNPAMNDVLRQLFNR
;
A
#
# COMPACT_ATOMS: atom_id res chain seq x y z
N MET A 1 20.12 45.47 -74.48
CA MET A 1 20.99 45.57 -73.29
C MET A 1 20.62 46.67 -72.27
N ARG A 2 19.78 47.68 -72.59
CA ARG A 2 19.35 48.70 -71.60
C ARG A 2 18.24 48.22 -70.64
N ALA A 3 17.32 47.37 -71.08
CA ALA A 3 16.26 46.80 -70.23
C ALA A 3 16.79 45.88 -69.11
N LEU A 4 17.92 45.19 -69.32
CA LEU A 4 18.54 44.32 -68.31
C LEU A 4 19.21 45.11 -67.16
N LYS A 5 19.64 46.35 -67.41
CA LYS A 5 20.25 47.22 -66.38
C LYS A 5 19.21 47.87 -65.46
N PHE A 6 18.00 48.15 -65.96
CA PHE A 6 16.89 48.66 -65.15
C PHE A 6 16.23 47.56 -64.31
N ALA A 7 16.16 46.32 -64.82
CA ALA A 7 15.69 45.17 -64.04
C ALA A 7 16.64 44.84 -62.87
N GLY A 8 17.96 44.89 -63.08
CA GLY A 8 18.95 44.68 -62.02
C GLY A 8 18.93 45.77 -60.93
N ALA A 9 18.70 47.03 -61.31
CA ALA A 9 18.59 48.14 -60.36
C ALA A 9 17.29 48.09 -59.53
N ALA A 10 16.18 47.64 -60.13
CA ALA A 10 14.91 47.45 -59.41
C ALA A 10 15.00 46.31 -58.38
N ILE A 11 15.64 45.20 -58.74
CA ILE A 11 15.88 44.07 -57.81
C ILE A 11 16.81 44.50 -56.67
N ALA A 12 17.89 45.23 -56.96
CA ALA A 12 18.79 45.76 -55.93
C ALA A 12 18.11 46.77 -55.00
N ALA A 13 17.25 47.65 -55.53
CA ALA A 13 16.48 48.60 -54.73
C ALA A 13 15.46 47.89 -53.82
N VAL A 14 14.79 46.85 -54.32
CA VAL A 14 13.89 46.02 -53.50
C VAL A 14 14.66 45.28 -52.41
N ILE A 15 15.85 44.75 -52.69
CA ILE A 15 16.72 44.12 -51.68
C ILE A 15 17.17 45.13 -50.62
N VAL A 16 17.51 46.36 -51.01
CA VAL A 16 17.90 47.43 -50.08
C VAL A 16 16.70 47.93 -49.25
N ILE A 17 15.50 48.01 -49.83
CA ILE A 17 14.27 48.36 -49.10
C ILE A 17 13.89 47.24 -48.14
N ILE A 18 13.99 45.97 -48.54
CA ILE A 18 13.78 44.82 -47.65
C ILE A 18 14.83 44.80 -46.53
N ALA A 19 16.10 45.13 -46.83
CA ALA A 19 17.16 45.24 -45.83
C ALA A 19 16.95 46.44 -44.88
N LEU A 20 16.43 47.57 -45.37
CA LEU A 20 16.06 48.73 -44.55
C LEU A 20 14.83 48.46 -43.68
N VAL A 21 13.81 47.79 -44.22
CA VAL A 21 12.61 47.37 -43.47
C VAL A 21 12.98 46.30 -42.42
N ALA A 22 13.89 45.38 -42.75
CA ALA A 22 14.45 44.41 -41.80
C ALA A 22 15.32 45.08 -40.73
N ALA A 23 16.05 46.16 -41.05
CA ALA A 23 16.88 46.90 -40.10
C ALA A 23 16.05 47.81 -39.16
N VAL A 24 14.87 48.25 -39.59
CA VAL A 24 13.98 49.15 -38.83
C VAL A 24 12.91 48.39 -38.04
N GLY A 25 12.55 47.17 -38.44
CA GLY A 25 11.50 46.35 -37.82
C GLY A 25 10.09 46.83 -38.21
N ILE A 26 9.18 45.89 -38.50
CA ILE A 26 7.78 46.22 -38.84
C ILE A 26 7.06 46.74 -37.57
N PRO A 27 6.30 47.86 -37.63
CA PRO A 27 5.53 48.35 -36.50
C PRO A 27 4.57 47.28 -35.95
N SER A 28 4.68 46.98 -34.66
CA SER A 28 3.94 45.89 -33.97
C SER A 28 2.42 46.05 -33.95
N SER A 29 1.89 47.24 -34.27
CA SER A 29 0.46 47.57 -34.21
C SER A 29 -0.39 47.00 -35.35
N PHE A 30 0.21 46.68 -36.50
CA PHE A 30 -0.53 46.07 -37.64
C PHE A 30 -0.57 44.54 -37.59
N LEU A 31 0.37 43.92 -36.87
CA LEU A 31 0.55 42.46 -36.82
C LEU A 31 -0.24 41.79 -35.71
N THR A 32 -0.37 42.47 -34.57
CA THR A 32 -1.08 41.98 -33.39
C THR A 32 -2.54 41.67 -33.69
N SER A 33 -3.24 42.52 -34.45
CA SER A 33 -4.65 42.30 -34.81
C SER A 33 -4.86 41.07 -35.70
N ALA A 34 -4.02 40.89 -36.73
CA ALA A 34 -4.15 39.79 -37.69
C ALA A 34 -3.81 38.42 -37.07
N ILE A 35 -2.81 38.38 -36.19
CA ILE A 35 -2.43 37.16 -35.46
C ILE A 35 -3.51 36.81 -34.43
N THR A 36 -4.00 37.80 -33.68
CA THR A 36 -5.06 37.59 -32.68
C THR A 36 -6.34 37.07 -33.33
N GLU A 37 -6.78 37.69 -34.42
CA GLU A 37 -8.00 37.28 -35.14
C GLU A 37 -7.86 35.88 -35.74
N ARG A 38 -6.66 35.50 -36.20
CA ARG A 38 -6.41 34.14 -36.72
C ARG A 38 -6.42 33.09 -35.62
N VAL A 39 -5.79 33.38 -34.48
CA VAL A 39 -5.75 32.48 -33.32
C VAL A 39 -7.13 32.32 -32.72
N GLU A 40 -7.91 33.39 -32.59
CA GLU A 40 -9.29 33.32 -32.10
C GLU A 40 -10.18 32.51 -33.04
N ARG A 41 -10.00 32.67 -34.36
CA ARG A 41 -10.75 31.92 -35.38
C ARG A 41 -10.41 30.43 -35.43
N GLU A 42 -9.14 30.06 -35.24
CA GLU A 42 -8.68 28.67 -35.34
C GLU A 42 -8.75 27.90 -34.02
N THR A 43 -8.55 28.58 -32.88
CA THR A 43 -8.46 27.94 -31.55
C THR A 43 -9.64 28.26 -30.63
N GLY A 44 -10.38 29.34 -30.91
CA GLY A 44 -11.44 29.84 -30.03
C GLY A 44 -10.95 30.66 -28.81
N TYR A 45 -9.63 30.83 -28.64
CA TYR A 45 -9.03 31.60 -27.55
C TYR A 45 -8.71 33.04 -27.94
N THR A 46 -8.91 33.97 -27.01
CA THR A 46 -8.47 35.37 -27.18
C THR A 46 -6.99 35.50 -26.84
N LEU A 47 -6.21 36.01 -27.78
CA LEU A 47 -4.78 36.26 -27.63
C LEU A 47 -4.54 37.72 -27.27
N SER A 48 -3.85 37.97 -26.16
CA SER A 48 -3.37 39.30 -25.77
C SER A 48 -1.84 39.31 -25.74
N ILE A 49 -1.22 40.32 -26.36
CA ILE A 49 0.24 40.48 -26.44
C ILE A 49 0.60 41.82 -25.80
N ASN A 50 0.96 41.82 -24.52
CA ASN A 50 1.15 43.06 -23.74
C ASN A 50 2.55 43.68 -23.93
N GLY A 51 3.56 42.84 -24.17
CA GLY A 51 4.97 43.25 -24.27
C GLY A 51 5.44 43.55 -25.70
N GLY A 52 4.53 43.49 -26.68
CA GLY A 52 4.77 43.73 -28.10
C GLY A 52 5.29 42.52 -28.88
N ALA A 53 5.32 42.68 -30.21
CA ALA A 53 5.79 41.68 -31.17
C ALA A 53 6.96 42.23 -31.99
N ARG A 54 7.98 41.40 -32.26
CA ARG A 54 9.07 41.70 -33.20
C ARG A 54 9.17 40.63 -34.26
N ILE A 55 9.51 41.05 -35.48
CA ILE A 55 9.74 40.13 -36.60
C ILE A 55 11.12 40.43 -37.19
N GLY A 56 11.95 39.40 -37.26
CA GLY A 56 13.16 39.38 -38.08
C GLY A 56 12.89 38.58 -39.35
N LEU A 57 13.43 39.02 -40.49
CA LEU A 57 13.22 38.36 -41.79
C LEU A 57 14.53 37.82 -42.39
N TRP A 58 15.64 37.93 -41.68
CA TRP A 58 16.95 37.53 -42.18
C TRP A 58 17.86 37.07 -41.03
N PRO A 59 18.60 35.95 -41.17
CA PRO A 59 18.65 35.01 -42.31
C PRO A 59 17.44 34.04 -42.40
N THR A 60 16.70 33.84 -41.31
CA THR A 60 15.41 33.13 -41.25
C THR A 60 14.31 34.09 -40.82
N ALA A 61 13.04 33.74 -41.05
CA ALA A 61 11.94 34.53 -40.51
C ALA A 61 11.71 34.13 -39.05
N ASN A 62 11.87 35.07 -38.12
CA ASN A 62 11.57 34.86 -36.71
C ASN A 62 10.48 35.82 -36.24
N LEU A 63 9.60 35.33 -35.36
CA LEU A 63 8.57 36.10 -34.70
C LEU A 63 8.77 35.95 -33.19
N THR A 64 9.01 37.05 -32.49
CA THR A 64 9.12 37.09 -31.04
C THR A 64 7.94 37.85 -30.45
N LEU A 65 7.13 37.18 -29.65
CA LEU A 65 6.03 37.74 -28.87
C LEU A 65 6.44 37.83 -27.40
N ARG A 66 6.11 38.94 -26.72
CA ARG A 66 6.42 39.15 -25.29
C ARG A 66 5.14 39.35 -24.49
N GLU A 67 5.14 38.84 -23.26
CA GLU A 67 4.01 38.90 -22.32
C GLU A 67 2.71 38.46 -22.98
N VAL A 68 2.73 37.20 -23.44
CA VAL A 68 1.64 36.58 -24.18
C VAL A 68 0.65 36.01 -23.19
N VAL A 69 -0.65 36.30 -23.36
CA VAL A 69 -1.73 35.73 -22.57
C VAL A 69 -2.79 35.17 -23.50
N LEU A 70 -3.13 33.90 -23.34
CA LEU A 70 -4.29 33.29 -23.95
C LEU A 70 -5.35 33.06 -22.88
N GLN A 71 -6.57 33.52 -23.17
CA GLN A 71 -7.72 33.37 -22.28
C GLN A 71 -8.94 32.88 -23.06
N ASP A 72 -9.69 31.96 -22.46
CA ASP A 72 -10.99 31.55 -22.99
C ASP A 72 -12.00 32.71 -22.87
N PRO A 73 -12.57 33.23 -23.98
CA PRO A 73 -13.53 34.33 -23.94
C PRO A 73 -14.83 33.98 -23.19
N ARG A 74 -15.16 32.69 -23.00
CA ARG A 74 -16.39 32.23 -22.34
C ARG A 74 -16.23 32.14 -20.82
N GLU A 75 -15.01 32.06 -20.31
CA GLU A 75 -14.73 31.98 -18.88
C GLU A 75 -14.31 33.35 -18.33
N ARG A 76 -15.21 33.96 -17.53
CA ARG A 76 -14.96 35.26 -16.88
C ARG A 76 -13.94 35.18 -15.74
N GLU A 77 -13.66 33.98 -15.21
CA GLU A 77 -12.72 33.77 -14.11
C GLU A 77 -11.31 33.45 -14.63
N ALA A 78 -10.28 33.85 -13.88
CA ALA A 78 -8.86 33.74 -14.26
C ALA A 78 -8.31 32.29 -14.32
N ASN A 79 -9.19 31.29 -14.29
CA ASN A 79 -8.84 29.91 -13.96
C ASN A 79 -8.26 29.13 -15.15
N ASN A 80 -8.57 29.51 -16.40
CA ASN A 80 -7.97 28.95 -17.63
C ASN A 80 -7.21 30.04 -18.39
N ARG A 81 -6.10 30.49 -17.80
CA ARG A 81 -5.17 31.41 -18.45
C ARG A 81 -3.85 30.69 -18.70
N PHE A 82 -3.44 30.70 -19.97
CA PHE A 82 -2.06 30.46 -20.35
C PHE A 82 -1.38 31.82 -20.43
N ALA A 83 -0.27 32.00 -19.72
CA ALA A 83 0.57 33.17 -19.84
C ALA A 83 2.00 32.74 -20.17
N ALA A 84 2.74 33.51 -20.94
CA ALA A 84 4.16 33.26 -21.19
C ALA A 84 4.93 34.58 -21.26
N ASP A 85 6.11 34.61 -20.65
CA ASP A 85 7.01 35.78 -20.72
C ASP A 85 7.39 36.05 -22.18
N ARG A 86 7.63 34.97 -22.94
CA ARG A 86 8.03 35.05 -24.34
C ARG A 86 7.65 33.82 -25.15
N VAL A 87 7.25 34.05 -26.39
CA VAL A 87 7.09 33.01 -27.41
C VAL A 87 7.92 33.41 -28.63
N GLU A 88 8.82 32.55 -29.07
CA GLU A 88 9.65 32.73 -30.27
C GLU A 88 9.28 31.65 -31.29
N VAL A 89 9.02 32.04 -32.53
CA VAL A 89 8.66 31.16 -33.63
C VAL A 89 9.60 31.40 -34.78
N GLU A 90 10.29 30.37 -35.25
CA GLU A 90 11.13 30.43 -36.45
C GLU A 90 10.46 29.70 -37.62
N MET A 91 10.44 30.37 -38.78
CA MET A 91 9.78 29.91 -39.99
C MET A 91 10.72 30.04 -41.19
N THR A 92 10.56 29.16 -42.17
CA THR A 92 11.29 29.29 -43.44
C THR A 92 10.69 30.41 -44.31
N LEU A 93 11.51 31.21 -44.99
CA LEU A 93 11.01 32.29 -45.87
C LEU A 93 10.15 31.75 -47.02
N SER A 94 10.40 30.53 -47.48
CA SER A 94 9.59 29.81 -48.48
C SER A 94 8.18 29.49 -47.99
N SER A 95 8.00 29.22 -46.69
CA SER A 95 6.70 28.94 -46.09
C SER A 95 5.78 30.17 -46.08
N LEU A 96 6.37 31.36 -45.86
CA LEU A 96 5.65 32.63 -45.84
C LEU A 96 5.10 33.02 -47.23
N TRP A 97 5.82 32.65 -48.29
CA TRP A 97 5.40 32.93 -49.68
C TRP A 97 4.46 31.88 -50.27
N SER A 98 4.55 30.63 -49.82
CA SER A 98 3.69 29.54 -50.30
C SER A 98 2.33 29.47 -49.61
N GLY A 99 2.14 30.23 -48.53
CA GLY A 99 0.91 30.20 -47.74
C GLY A 99 0.74 28.92 -46.90
N GLN A 100 1.75 28.06 -46.87
CA GLN A 100 1.82 26.87 -46.01
C GLN A 100 2.90 27.10 -44.95
N PRO A 101 2.55 27.60 -43.76
CA PRO A 101 3.52 27.87 -42.71
C PRO A 101 4.20 26.58 -42.25
N ASP A 102 5.53 26.56 -42.30
CA ASP A 102 6.39 25.47 -41.80
C ASP A 102 7.24 26.05 -40.67
N ILE A 103 6.93 25.62 -39.44
CA ILE A 103 7.57 26.11 -38.22
C ILE A 103 8.76 25.21 -37.92
N THR A 104 9.95 25.79 -38.03
CA THR A 104 11.21 25.09 -37.76
C THR A 104 11.42 24.94 -36.25
N ASP A 105 11.26 26.04 -35.50
CA ASP A 105 11.49 26.09 -34.06
C ASP A 105 10.40 26.90 -33.36
N LEU A 106 9.86 26.38 -32.26
CA LEU A 106 8.90 27.05 -31.38
C LEU A 106 9.43 27.04 -29.95
N VAL A 107 9.83 28.20 -29.42
CA VAL A 107 10.37 28.33 -28.06
C VAL A 107 9.40 29.11 -27.18
N ILE A 108 9.00 28.50 -26.06
CA ILE A 108 8.12 29.10 -25.06
C ILE A 108 8.90 29.26 -23.76
N VAL A 109 9.05 30.50 -23.31
CA VAL A 109 9.82 30.84 -22.10
C VAL A 109 8.88 31.22 -20.97
N LYS A 110 9.07 30.52 -19.84
CA LYS A 110 8.33 30.65 -18.58
C LYS A 110 6.80 30.68 -18.77
N PRO A 111 6.21 29.67 -19.40
CA PRO A 111 4.76 29.62 -19.46
C PRO A 111 4.17 29.26 -18.10
N VAL A 112 3.10 29.94 -17.73
CA VAL A 112 2.29 29.68 -16.54
C VAL A 112 0.93 29.18 -16.99
N ILE A 113 0.57 27.98 -16.56
CA ILE A 113 -0.71 27.33 -16.86
C ILE A 113 -1.47 27.21 -15.55
N ASN A 114 -2.67 27.79 -15.49
CA ASN A 114 -3.58 27.60 -14.36
C ASN A 114 -4.56 26.47 -14.71
N LEU A 115 -4.69 25.49 -13.81
CA LEU A 115 -5.63 24.38 -13.93
C LEU A 115 -6.51 24.32 -12.68
N PRO A 116 -7.84 24.37 -12.81
CA PRO A 116 -8.73 24.19 -11.66
C PRO A 116 -8.75 22.73 -11.21
N LEU A 117 -8.74 22.52 -9.89
CA LEU A 117 -8.75 21.18 -9.26
C LEU A 117 -10.10 20.44 -9.31
N GLN A 118 -11.11 20.99 -9.99
CA GLN A 118 -12.45 20.42 -10.04
C GLN A 118 -12.73 19.72 -11.38
N ARG A 119 -13.29 18.52 -11.31
CA ARG A 119 -13.84 17.84 -12.48
C ARG A 119 -15.21 18.40 -12.81
N GLU A 120 -15.24 19.60 -13.37
CA GLU A 120 -16.45 20.09 -14.01
C GLU A 120 -16.54 19.45 -15.39
N ARG A 121 -17.55 18.61 -15.63
CA ARG A 121 -17.96 18.34 -17.01
C ARG A 121 -18.52 19.66 -17.51
N THR A 122 -17.71 20.42 -18.21
CA THR A 122 -18.19 21.51 -19.05
C THR A 122 -19.20 20.89 -20.03
N ARG A 123 -20.49 21.01 -19.68
CA ARG A 123 -21.61 20.56 -20.52
C ARG A 123 -21.62 21.26 -21.89
N ASP A 124 -20.81 22.31 -22.03
CA ASP A 124 -20.73 23.18 -23.20
C ASP A 124 -19.47 23.00 -24.04
N HIS A 125 -18.67 21.95 -23.81
CA HIS A 125 -17.69 21.53 -24.83
C HIS A 125 -18.42 20.77 -25.95
N ASN A 126 -19.40 21.43 -26.58
CA ASN A 126 -19.69 21.17 -27.97
C ASN A 126 -18.46 21.73 -28.70
N PRO A 127 -17.54 20.89 -29.21
CA PRO A 127 -16.47 21.40 -30.05
C PRO A 127 -17.12 22.28 -31.12
N PRO A 128 -16.57 23.47 -31.44
CA PRO A 128 -17.13 24.28 -32.51
C PRO A 128 -17.36 23.35 -33.71
N ALA A 129 -18.61 23.36 -34.21
CA ALA A 129 -19.08 22.42 -35.22
C ALA A 129 -18.00 22.29 -36.29
N LYS A 130 -17.49 21.06 -36.50
CA LYS A 130 -16.40 20.75 -37.44
C LYS A 130 -16.54 21.63 -38.67
N SER A 131 -15.70 22.66 -38.76
CA SER A 131 -15.53 23.42 -39.99
C SER A 131 -15.18 22.37 -41.04
N SER A 132 -16.13 22.13 -41.94
CA SER A 132 -16.02 21.12 -42.97
C SER A 132 -14.70 21.33 -43.69
N ALA A 133 -13.91 20.26 -43.79
CA ALA A 133 -12.63 20.15 -44.48
C ALA A 133 -12.39 21.27 -45.52
N SER A 134 -11.86 22.40 -45.07
CA SER A 134 -11.25 23.40 -45.92
C SER A 134 -9.76 23.23 -45.73
N ASP A 135 -9.20 22.34 -46.56
CA ASP A 135 -7.81 22.28 -47.02
C ASP A 135 -6.84 23.16 -46.21
N SER A 136 -6.65 22.84 -44.93
CA SER A 136 -5.69 23.51 -44.08
C SER A 136 -4.35 22.89 -44.40
N GLY A 137 -3.58 23.56 -45.26
CA GLY A 137 -2.17 23.23 -45.51
C GLY A 137 -1.50 22.96 -44.16
N GLY A 138 -1.08 21.72 -43.96
CA GLY A 138 -0.74 21.19 -42.64
C GLY A 138 0.38 21.99 -42.00
N LEU A 139 0.09 22.64 -40.86
CA LEU A 139 1.09 23.26 -40.03
C LEU A 139 2.04 22.17 -39.51
N THR A 140 3.28 22.17 -39.98
CA THR A 140 4.32 21.26 -39.48
C THR A 140 5.21 22.01 -38.50
N ILE A 141 5.42 21.42 -37.32
CA ILE A 141 6.32 21.95 -36.30
C ILE A 141 7.44 20.94 -36.09
N ARG A 142 8.69 21.32 -36.35
CA ARG A 142 9.84 20.40 -36.29
C ARG A 142 10.48 20.35 -34.91
N HIS A 143 10.58 21.49 -34.22
CA HIS A 143 11.13 21.59 -32.88
C HIS A 143 10.23 22.45 -31.98
N VAL A 144 9.99 21.98 -30.76
CA VAL A 144 9.28 22.72 -29.72
C VAL A 144 10.10 22.65 -28.44
N SER A 145 10.43 23.80 -27.86
CA SER A 145 11.12 23.89 -26.58
C SER A 145 10.33 24.73 -25.60
N VAL A 146 10.19 24.24 -24.38
CA VAL A 146 9.52 24.89 -23.27
C VAL A 146 10.52 24.99 -22.13
N SER A 147 10.74 26.20 -21.60
CA SER A 147 11.71 26.44 -20.53
C SER A 147 11.08 27.14 -19.34
N GLY A 148 11.37 26.66 -18.12
CA GLY A 148 10.95 27.29 -16.87
C GLY A 148 9.44 27.40 -16.68
N ALA A 149 8.68 26.43 -17.17
CA ALA A 149 7.23 26.41 -17.06
C ALA A 149 6.76 26.12 -15.63
N THR A 150 5.62 26.71 -15.27
CA THR A 150 4.94 26.51 -13.99
C THR A 150 3.49 26.12 -14.25
N ILE A 151 3.07 24.98 -13.68
CA ILE A 151 1.67 24.56 -13.68
C ILE A 151 1.12 24.81 -12.28
N VAL A 152 0.13 25.68 -12.17
CA VAL A 152 -0.53 26.03 -10.91
C VAL A 152 -1.87 25.33 -10.86
N PHE A 153 -2.02 24.44 -9.89
CA PHE A 153 -3.28 23.79 -9.55
C PHE A 153 -3.90 24.54 -8.39
N SER A 154 -5.05 25.16 -8.62
CA SER A 154 -5.73 25.93 -7.57
C SER A 154 -7.15 25.43 -7.33
N ASN A 155 -7.55 25.45 -6.06
CA ASN A 155 -8.94 25.32 -5.65
C ASN A 155 -9.34 26.55 -4.85
N VAL A 156 -10.16 27.41 -5.45
CA VAL A 156 -10.61 28.68 -4.88
C VAL A 156 -11.43 28.45 -3.60
N ARG A 157 -12.15 27.32 -3.48
CA ARG A 157 -12.98 27.01 -2.30
C ARG A 157 -12.13 26.62 -1.09
N ASP A 158 -11.09 25.84 -1.31
CA ASP A 158 -10.30 25.23 -0.22
C ASP A 158 -8.98 25.95 0.03
N ARG A 159 -8.68 27.01 -0.74
CA ARG A 159 -7.39 27.77 -0.72
C ARG A 159 -6.16 26.87 -0.86
N VAL A 160 -6.31 25.71 -1.49
CA VAL A 160 -5.21 24.81 -1.81
C VAL A 160 -4.63 25.23 -3.14
N GLU A 161 -3.33 25.52 -3.15
CA GLU A 161 -2.57 25.80 -4.35
C GLU A 161 -1.35 24.88 -4.39
N ASN A 162 -1.29 24.03 -5.40
CA ASN A 162 -0.17 23.13 -5.63
C ASN A 162 0.51 23.52 -6.94
N ARG A 163 1.83 23.37 -7.02
CA ARG A 163 2.62 23.82 -8.17
C ARG A 163 3.55 22.73 -8.67
N ILE A 164 3.61 22.57 -9.99
CA ILE A 164 4.72 21.92 -10.67
C ILE A 164 5.60 23.05 -11.21
N GLU A 165 6.84 23.10 -10.74
CA GLU A 165 7.77 24.19 -11.06
C GLU A 165 8.93 23.67 -11.90
N THR A 166 9.65 24.59 -12.52
CA THR A 166 10.87 24.28 -13.30
C THR A 166 10.63 23.24 -14.41
N LEU A 167 9.43 23.19 -14.98
CA LEU A 167 9.12 22.28 -16.08
C LEU A 167 9.87 22.76 -17.33
N ASN A 168 10.75 21.91 -17.84
CA ASN A 168 11.41 22.06 -19.11
C ASN A 168 11.04 20.88 -19.99
N ALA A 169 10.72 21.13 -21.25
CA ALA A 169 10.41 20.10 -22.21
C ALA A 169 10.97 20.48 -23.57
N ASP A 170 11.51 19.51 -24.29
CA ASP A 170 12.04 19.66 -25.62
C ASP A 170 11.51 18.53 -26.49
N ALA A 171 10.84 18.86 -27.59
CA ALA A 171 10.23 17.93 -28.52
C ALA A 171 10.79 18.17 -29.92
N THR A 172 11.39 17.14 -30.50
CA THR A 172 11.94 17.18 -31.86
C THR A 172 11.26 16.15 -32.75
N ILE A 173 10.95 16.54 -33.99
CA ILE A 173 10.48 15.66 -35.06
C ILE A 173 11.54 15.58 -36.14
N GLY A 174 12.19 14.42 -36.26
CA GLY A 174 13.19 14.14 -37.27
C GLY A 174 12.60 14.03 -38.68
N ASN A 175 13.45 14.13 -39.70
CA ASN A 175 13.05 13.91 -41.10
C ASN A 175 12.56 12.48 -41.35
N ASP A 176 13.02 11.52 -40.53
CA ASP A 176 12.56 10.13 -40.51
C ASP A 176 11.25 9.96 -39.73
N ARG A 177 10.62 11.07 -39.32
CA ARG A 177 9.37 11.14 -38.58
C ARG A 177 9.45 10.56 -37.17
N LYS A 178 10.65 10.34 -36.64
CA LYS A 178 10.81 10.02 -35.22
C LYS A 178 10.59 11.26 -34.38
N ILE A 179 9.71 11.11 -33.41
CA ILE A 179 9.43 12.09 -32.37
C ILE A 179 10.24 11.71 -31.15
N VAL A 180 11.03 12.65 -30.64
CA VAL A 180 11.71 12.51 -29.34
C VAL A 180 11.28 13.67 -28.48
N VAL A 181 10.67 13.38 -27.34
CA VAL A 181 10.31 14.35 -26.32
C VAL A 181 11.14 14.07 -25.09
N THR A 182 11.89 15.04 -24.61
CA THR A 182 12.64 14.96 -23.35
C THR A 182 12.17 16.07 -22.43
N GLY A 183 12.23 15.85 -21.12
CA GLY A 183 11.89 16.92 -20.20
C GLY A 183 12.28 16.62 -18.77
N SER A 184 12.17 17.66 -17.97
CA SER A 184 12.36 17.62 -16.53
C SER A 184 11.33 18.51 -15.85
N ALA A 185 10.94 18.15 -14.64
CA ALA A 185 10.06 18.94 -13.80
C ALA A 185 10.48 18.77 -12.34
N SER A 186 10.02 19.65 -11.46
CA SER A 186 10.09 19.41 -10.02
C SER A 186 8.76 19.70 -9.35
N THR A 187 8.48 18.94 -8.29
CA THR A 187 7.33 19.18 -7.40
C THR A 187 7.84 19.01 -5.99
N SER A 188 7.73 20.05 -5.16
CA SER A 188 8.17 20.03 -3.77
C SER A 188 9.62 19.52 -3.60
N ASP A 189 10.54 20.07 -4.39
CA ASP A 189 11.98 19.69 -4.46
C ASP A 189 12.28 18.25 -4.93
N LYS A 190 11.28 17.49 -5.38
CA LYS A 190 11.50 16.17 -5.97
C LYS A 190 11.66 16.29 -7.49
N PRO A 191 12.83 15.97 -8.05
CA PRO A 191 13.04 16.06 -9.49
C PRO A 191 12.36 14.89 -10.20
N LEU A 192 11.83 15.17 -11.39
CA LEU A 192 11.29 14.21 -12.33
C LEU A 192 11.93 14.46 -13.70
N LYS A 193 12.31 13.40 -14.38
CA LYS A 193 12.79 13.40 -15.76
C LYS A 193 11.96 12.43 -16.57
N PHE A 194 11.68 12.79 -17.81
CA PHE A 194 10.99 11.91 -18.73
C PHE A 194 11.58 12.01 -20.13
N GLU A 195 11.47 10.91 -20.84
CA GLU A 195 11.83 10.78 -22.25
C GLU A 195 10.78 9.92 -22.94
N ILE A 196 10.30 10.36 -24.09
CA ILE A 196 9.30 9.70 -24.90
C ILE A 196 9.85 9.63 -26.32
N ARG A 197 9.87 8.43 -26.89
CA ARG A 197 10.27 8.19 -28.29
C ARG A 197 9.08 7.61 -29.01
N ALA A 198 8.67 8.20 -30.13
CA ALA A 198 7.52 7.73 -30.91
C ALA A 198 7.78 7.93 -32.41
N THR A 199 6.91 7.39 -33.25
CA THR A 199 6.93 7.66 -34.69
C THR A 199 5.70 8.46 -35.09
N ALA A 200 5.87 9.61 -35.74
CA ALA A 200 4.75 10.46 -36.13
C ALA A 200 3.77 9.67 -37.03
N PRO A 201 2.46 9.69 -36.74
CA PRO A 201 1.46 8.97 -37.53
C PRO A 201 1.31 9.55 -38.94
N GLN A 202 1.05 8.70 -39.94
CA GLN A 202 0.72 9.16 -41.31
C GLN A 202 -0.73 9.65 -41.30
N ALA A 203 -1.02 10.76 -41.97
CA ALA A 203 -2.40 11.22 -42.10
C ALA A 203 -3.25 10.14 -42.80
N PRO A 204 -4.49 9.86 -42.31
CA PRO A 204 -5.18 10.53 -41.22
C PRO A 204 -4.75 10.06 -39.81
N LEU A 205 -4.63 11.02 -38.88
CA LEU A 205 -4.20 10.81 -37.48
C LEU A 205 -5.18 9.95 -36.65
N GLU A 206 -6.44 9.84 -37.08
CA GLU A 206 -7.49 9.17 -36.32
C GLU A 206 -7.31 7.64 -36.32
N ARG A 207 -7.31 7.04 -35.12
CA ARG A 207 -7.30 5.58 -34.89
C ARG A 207 -6.03 4.84 -35.30
N GLN A 208 -4.93 5.52 -35.62
CA GLN A 208 -3.65 4.86 -35.88
C GLN A 208 -2.94 4.50 -34.57
N ASN A 209 -2.39 3.28 -34.51
CA ASN A 209 -1.53 2.86 -33.40
C ASN A 209 -0.11 3.36 -33.67
N VAL A 210 0.43 4.11 -32.72
CA VAL A 210 1.78 4.67 -32.75
C VAL A 210 2.62 3.95 -31.71
N PRO A 211 3.62 3.14 -32.08
CA PRO A 211 4.54 2.58 -31.11
C PRO A 211 5.32 3.71 -30.45
N ALA A 212 5.34 3.69 -29.12
CA ALA A 212 6.05 4.65 -28.30
C ALA A 212 6.80 3.97 -27.16
N GLU A 213 7.99 4.47 -26.90
CA GLU A 213 8.85 4.12 -25.76
C GLU A 213 8.80 5.26 -24.75
N PHE A 214 8.73 4.91 -23.47
CA PHE A 214 8.65 5.84 -22.35
C PHE A 214 9.75 5.49 -21.36
N ASN A 215 10.48 6.50 -20.91
CA ASN A 215 11.44 6.39 -19.83
C ASN A 215 11.15 7.51 -18.83
N ILE A 216 10.80 7.15 -17.59
CA ILE A 216 10.42 8.10 -16.55
C ILE A 216 11.27 7.81 -15.32
N ASP A 217 12.04 8.79 -14.89
CA ASP A 217 12.89 8.72 -13.70
C ASP A 217 12.46 9.82 -12.73
N ALA A 218 11.92 9.43 -11.57
CA ALA A 218 11.38 10.36 -10.59
C ALA A 218 11.83 9.95 -9.18
N PRO A 219 13.11 10.15 -8.83
CA PRO A 219 13.64 9.74 -7.55
C PRO A 219 12.90 10.45 -6.41
N GLY A 220 12.49 9.68 -5.41
CA GLY A 220 11.70 10.17 -4.28
C GLY A 220 10.19 10.26 -4.52
N LEU A 221 9.73 9.98 -5.74
CA LEU A 221 8.31 9.75 -6.08
C LEU A 221 8.08 8.28 -6.48
N LEU A 222 9.01 7.71 -7.27
CA LEU A 222 9.01 6.32 -7.68
C LEU A 222 10.16 5.58 -6.99
N PRO A 223 9.98 4.27 -6.68
CA PRO A 223 11.06 3.46 -6.10
C PRO A 223 12.20 3.19 -7.09
N ALA A 224 11.93 3.27 -8.40
CA ALA A 224 12.90 3.11 -9.47
C ALA A 224 12.37 3.76 -10.76
N ALA A 225 13.24 3.93 -11.76
CA ALA A 225 12.85 4.40 -13.07
C ALA A 225 11.92 3.40 -13.78
N ILE A 226 10.96 3.93 -14.53
CA ILE A 226 10.04 3.17 -15.38
C ILE A 226 10.57 3.22 -16.81
N LYS A 227 10.72 2.05 -17.42
CA LYS A 227 10.95 1.92 -18.87
C LYS A 227 9.80 1.11 -19.45
N ALA A 228 9.08 1.66 -20.41
CA ALA A 228 7.89 1.04 -20.97
C ALA A 228 7.78 1.23 -22.48
N ASN A 229 7.16 0.28 -23.16
CA ASN A 229 6.75 0.35 -24.55
C ASN A 229 5.22 0.24 -24.59
N ALA A 230 4.58 1.00 -25.47
CA ALA A 230 3.14 0.89 -25.68
C ALA A 230 2.74 1.29 -27.10
N GLU A 231 1.58 0.82 -27.54
CA GLU A 231 0.90 1.33 -28.73
C GLU A 231 -0.06 2.45 -28.33
N VAL A 232 0.30 3.68 -28.69
CA VAL A 232 -0.49 4.88 -28.41
C VAL A 232 -1.52 5.07 -29.50
N ARG A 233 -2.78 5.26 -29.11
CA ARG A 233 -3.87 5.58 -30.02
C ARG A 233 -4.66 6.77 -29.50
N LEU A 234 -4.91 7.73 -30.38
CA LEU A 234 -5.74 8.90 -30.10
C LEU A 234 -7.19 8.63 -30.55
N ASN A 235 -8.15 8.90 -29.66
CA ASN A 235 -9.58 8.83 -29.95
C ASN A 235 -10.29 10.04 -29.33
N GLY A 236 -10.40 11.13 -30.11
CA GLY A 236 -10.91 12.41 -29.61
C GLY A 236 -10.00 12.95 -28.51
N THR A 237 -10.56 13.16 -27.31
CA THR A 237 -9.84 13.65 -26.11
C THR A 237 -9.18 12.53 -25.29
N VAL A 238 -9.34 11.27 -25.70
CA VAL A 238 -8.81 10.11 -24.97
C VAL A 238 -7.56 9.59 -25.67
N VAL A 239 -6.47 9.50 -24.91
CA VAL A 239 -5.24 8.82 -25.32
C VAL A 239 -5.23 7.43 -24.71
N MET A 240 -5.14 6.40 -25.54
CA MET A 240 -5.09 5.00 -25.13
C MET A 240 -3.67 4.46 -25.32
N PHE A 241 -3.19 3.70 -24.35
CA PHE A 241 -1.90 3.02 -24.36
C PHE A 241 -2.20 1.53 -24.27
N ASN A 242 -2.15 0.84 -25.41
CA ASN A 242 -2.44 -0.60 -25.50
C ASN A 242 -1.14 -1.40 -25.49
N GLY A 243 -1.17 -2.61 -24.95
CA GLY A 243 0.00 -3.49 -24.93
C GLY A 243 1.19 -2.86 -24.19
N VAL A 244 0.91 -2.13 -23.10
CA VAL A 244 1.95 -1.54 -22.26
C VAL A 244 2.79 -2.68 -21.72
N SER A 245 4.11 -2.62 -21.90
CA SER A 245 5.05 -3.59 -21.36
C SER A 245 6.35 -2.91 -20.97
N GLY A 246 6.94 -3.30 -19.84
CA GLY A 246 8.08 -2.56 -19.32
C GLY A 246 8.67 -3.13 -18.04
N THR A 247 9.49 -2.32 -17.38
CA THR A 247 10.13 -2.61 -16.10
C THR A 247 10.01 -1.43 -15.15
N LEU A 248 9.74 -1.71 -13.87
CA LEU A 248 9.89 -0.80 -12.74
C LEU A 248 10.94 -1.41 -11.80
N GLY A 249 12.15 -0.85 -11.79
CA GLY A 249 13.28 -1.48 -11.12
C GLY A 249 13.58 -2.87 -11.70
N ASP A 250 13.58 -3.90 -10.86
CA ASP A 250 13.82 -5.30 -11.26
C ASP A 250 12.53 -6.04 -11.67
N GLY A 251 11.36 -5.40 -11.55
CA GLY A 251 10.06 -6.01 -11.82
C GLY A 251 9.53 -5.70 -13.22
N GLY A 252 9.36 -6.72 -14.05
CA GLY A 252 8.66 -6.59 -15.33
C GLY A 252 7.15 -6.40 -15.15
N PHE A 253 6.51 -5.67 -16.06
CA PHE A 253 5.05 -5.48 -16.05
C PHE A 253 4.44 -5.44 -17.45
N THR A 254 3.15 -5.75 -17.54
CA THR A 254 2.34 -5.63 -18.75
C THR A 254 0.95 -5.07 -18.44
N GLY A 255 0.24 -4.53 -19.44
CA GLY A 255 -1.14 -4.09 -19.26
C GLY A 255 -1.61 -3.02 -20.25
N TRP A 256 -2.48 -2.14 -19.79
CA TRP A 256 -2.99 -1.02 -20.58
C TRP A 256 -3.22 0.23 -19.72
N ALA A 257 -3.24 1.38 -20.37
CA ALA A 257 -3.62 2.64 -19.74
C ALA A 257 -4.44 3.52 -20.69
N SER A 258 -5.18 4.47 -20.12
CA SER A 258 -5.85 5.51 -20.88
C SER A 258 -5.87 6.82 -20.09
N VAL A 259 -5.76 7.93 -20.77
CA VAL A 259 -5.90 9.27 -20.19
C VAL A 259 -6.97 10.03 -20.94
N ASP A 260 -7.98 10.48 -20.22
CA ASP A 260 -9.07 11.31 -20.76
C ASP A 260 -8.86 12.77 -20.36
N PHE A 261 -8.73 13.64 -21.36
CA PHE A 261 -8.54 15.07 -21.22
C PHE A 261 -9.83 15.89 -21.45
N ALA A 262 -11.00 15.25 -21.51
CA ALA A 262 -12.28 15.93 -21.75
C ALA A 262 -12.71 16.90 -20.63
N SER A 263 -12.06 16.87 -19.48
CA SER A 263 -12.34 17.73 -18.32
C SER A 263 -11.06 18.46 -17.92
N ASN A 264 -11.19 19.60 -17.23
CA ASN A 264 -10.03 20.41 -16.79
C ASN A 264 -9.05 19.62 -15.91
N LYS A 265 -9.54 18.58 -15.23
CA LYS A 265 -8.75 17.59 -14.51
C LYS A 265 -8.74 16.25 -15.28
N PRO A 266 -7.56 15.71 -15.67
CA PRO A 266 -7.50 14.49 -16.46
C PRO A 266 -7.87 13.26 -15.62
N LEU A 267 -8.56 12.31 -16.25
CA LEU A 267 -8.85 11.01 -15.67
C LEU A 267 -7.91 9.96 -16.25
N VAL A 268 -7.08 9.38 -15.41
CA VAL A 268 -6.20 8.27 -15.73
C VAL A 268 -6.89 6.95 -15.39
N LYS A 269 -6.86 5.99 -16.29
CA LYS A 269 -7.21 4.60 -16.00
C LYS A 269 -6.06 3.70 -16.37
N LEU A 270 -5.70 2.75 -15.52
CA LEU A 270 -4.68 1.76 -15.84
C LEU A 270 -4.98 0.43 -15.17
N ASP A 271 -4.59 -0.64 -15.85
CA ASP A 271 -4.62 -2.01 -15.38
C ASP A 271 -3.27 -2.63 -15.73
N LEU A 272 -2.48 -2.95 -14.71
CA LEU A 272 -1.11 -3.44 -14.86
C LEU A 272 -0.90 -4.72 -14.05
N ASP A 273 -0.28 -5.71 -14.69
CA ASP A 273 0.19 -6.97 -14.09
C ASP A 273 1.71 -6.93 -13.97
N PHE A 274 2.21 -7.06 -12.74
CA PHE A 274 3.63 -7.03 -12.40
C PHE A 274 4.12 -8.42 -12.00
N GLN A 275 5.36 -8.74 -12.36
CA GLN A 275 6.04 -9.92 -11.82
C GLN A 275 6.48 -9.69 -10.38
N ARG A 276 6.94 -8.47 -10.08
CA ARG A 276 7.39 -8.06 -8.75
C ARG A 276 7.23 -6.56 -8.60
N ILE A 277 6.81 -6.13 -7.41
CA ILE A 277 6.87 -4.72 -6.98
C ILE A 277 7.69 -4.65 -5.70
N SER A 278 8.68 -3.76 -5.65
CA SER A 278 9.48 -3.51 -4.45
C SER A 278 9.30 -2.07 -3.96
N MET A 279 8.92 -1.92 -2.70
CA MET A 279 8.76 -0.64 -2.02
C MET A 279 9.69 -0.57 -0.81
N ALA A 280 10.48 0.49 -0.72
CA ALA A 280 11.30 0.76 0.46
C ALA A 280 10.43 1.44 1.54
N LEU A 281 10.53 0.99 2.80
CA LEU A 281 9.85 1.60 3.96
C LEU A 281 10.54 2.89 4.44
N THR A 282 11.79 3.12 4.02
CA THR A 282 12.57 4.31 4.36
C THR A 282 13.03 4.99 3.07
N PRO A 283 12.77 6.31 2.89
CA PRO A 283 13.56 7.09 1.95
C PRO A 283 15.00 7.01 2.44
N SER A 284 15.85 6.29 1.70
CA SER A 284 17.26 6.16 2.02
C SER A 284 17.92 7.52 1.83
N GLN A 285 17.96 8.34 2.87
CA GLN A 285 18.88 9.44 2.95
C GLN A 285 20.11 8.94 3.71
N PRO A 286 21.26 8.77 3.04
CA PRO A 286 22.49 8.38 3.68
C PRO A 286 23.09 9.61 4.35
N ASP A 287 22.49 10.08 5.45
CA ASP A 287 23.11 11.03 6.38
C ASP A 287 22.37 11.02 7.71
N ALA A 288 22.80 10.13 8.60
CA ALA A 288 22.94 10.37 10.05
C ALA A 288 23.17 9.03 10.76
N ALA A 289 24.40 8.53 10.68
CA ALA A 289 24.95 7.85 11.84
C ALA A 289 25.07 8.91 12.95
N GLN A 290 24.02 9.06 13.77
CA GLN A 290 24.04 9.47 15.19
C GLN A 290 22.63 9.87 15.66
N ALA A 291 21.98 8.99 16.42
CA ALA A 291 21.57 9.30 17.79
C ALA A 291 21.10 8.01 18.46
N LEU A 292 21.93 7.49 19.37
CA LEU A 292 21.47 6.65 20.46
C LEU A 292 20.34 7.40 21.18
N GLY A 293 19.10 6.95 21.00
CA GLY A 293 17.93 7.33 21.79
C GLY A 293 17.09 8.52 21.28
N THR A 294 15.79 8.26 21.12
CA THR A 294 14.63 9.15 21.37
C THR A 294 13.87 9.87 20.24
N ASN A 295 14.22 9.74 18.95
CA ASN A 295 13.32 10.25 17.88
C ASN A 295 12.86 9.16 16.90
N ILE A 296 11.87 8.38 17.37
CA ILE A 296 11.41 7.13 16.77
C ILE A 296 10.55 7.32 15.49
N TRP A 297 9.79 8.41 15.42
CA TRP A 297 8.91 8.73 14.29
C TRP A 297 9.34 10.05 13.64
N SER A 298 9.39 10.08 12.30
CA SER A 298 9.82 11.27 11.57
C SER A 298 8.81 12.42 11.67
N ASN A 299 9.32 13.65 11.80
CA ASN A 299 8.54 14.88 11.64
C ASN A 299 8.54 15.41 10.21
N ALA A 300 9.22 14.73 9.28
CA ALA A 300 9.23 15.14 7.88
C ALA A 300 7.80 15.18 7.33
N THR A 301 7.46 16.28 6.66
CA THR A 301 6.15 16.48 6.04
C THR A 301 5.96 15.46 4.92
N ILE A 302 4.85 14.74 4.97
CA ILE A 302 4.39 13.85 3.90
C ILE A 302 3.67 14.72 2.88
N ASP A 303 4.25 14.82 1.70
CA ASP A 303 3.62 15.55 0.59
C ASP A 303 2.61 14.67 -0.13
N LEU A 304 1.33 15.05 -0.02
CA LEU A 304 0.20 14.41 -0.71
C LEU A 304 -0.42 15.32 -1.78
N GLY A 305 0.22 16.44 -2.10
CA GLY A 305 -0.27 17.42 -3.07
C GLY A 305 -0.52 16.81 -4.44
N GLY A 306 0.26 15.78 -4.82
CA GLY A 306 0.12 15.03 -6.07
C GLY A 306 -1.25 14.36 -6.26
N LEU A 307 -1.96 13.99 -5.20
CA LEU A 307 -3.30 13.39 -5.29
C LEU A 307 -4.36 14.36 -5.85
N ASN A 308 -4.06 15.66 -5.83
CA ASN A 308 -4.96 16.67 -6.39
C ASN A 308 -4.73 16.87 -7.90
N TYR A 309 -3.61 16.46 -8.48
CA TYR A 309 -3.29 16.77 -9.90
C TYR A 309 -4.13 16.02 -10.91
N VAL A 310 -4.46 14.76 -10.62
CA VAL A 310 -5.18 13.86 -11.55
C VAL A 310 -6.22 13.06 -10.81
N ASP A 311 -7.30 12.70 -11.49
CA ASP A 311 -8.19 11.63 -11.01
C ASP A 311 -7.68 10.33 -11.60
N ALA A 312 -7.78 9.23 -10.86
CA ALA A 312 -7.21 7.96 -11.28
C ALA A 312 -8.11 6.77 -10.92
N GLN A 313 -8.12 5.75 -11.79
CA GLN A 313 -8.62 4.41 -11.51
C GLN A 313 -7.51 3.43 -11.86
N VAL A 314 -7.02 2.73 -10.85
CA VAL A 314 -5.80 1.93 -10.93
C VAL A 314 -6.13 0.52 -10.49
N ARG A 315 -5.83 -0.45 -11.33
CA ARG A 315 -5.75 -1.85 -10.94
C ARG A 315 -4.32 -2.32 -11.13
N ILE A 316 -3.76 -2.90 -10.08
CA ILE A 316 -2.43 -3.48 -10.10
C ILE A 316 -2.54 -4.89 -9.56
N SER A 317 -2.05 -5.86 -10.33
CA SER A 317 -1.80 -7.22 -9.85
C SER A 317 -0.30 -7.43 -9.80
N THR A 318 0.21 -8.15 -8.80
CA THR A 318 1.62 -8.54 -8.74
C THR A 318 1.80 -9.95 -8.20
N ALA A 319 2.71 -10.73 -8.79
CA ALA A 319 3.04 -12.06 -8.29
C ALA A 319 3.87 -12.04 -7.00
N GLU A 320 4.71 -11.01 -6.81
CA GLU A 320 5.47 -10.79 -5.58
C GLU A 320 5.41 -9.31 -5.18
N LEU A 321 5.09 -9.03 -3.92
CA LEU A 321 5.14 -7.70 -3.33
C LEU A 321 6.19 -7.69 -2.22
N VAL A 322 7.19 -6.83 -2.37
CA VAL A 322 8.28 -6.67 -1.40
C VAL A 322 8.12 -5.31 -0.73
N ILE A 323 8.00 -5.29 0.60
CA ILE A 323 7.85 -4.06 1.39
C ILE A 323 8.91 -4.08 2.50
N GLY A 324 9.97 -3.28 2.33
CA GLY A 324 11.19 -3.40 3.15
C GLY A 324 11.75 -4.82 3.07
N ASP A 325 11.87 -5.48 4.23
CA ASP A 325 12.33 -6.87 4.32
C ASP A 325 11.18 -7.90 4.20
N GLY A 326 9.92 -7.43 4.19
CA GLY A 326 8.74 -8.26 4.04
C GLY A 326 8.56 -8.74 2.60
N ARG A 327 8.27 -10.03 2.43
CA ARG A 327 7.96 -10.64 1.12
C ARG A 327 6.58 -11.26 1.15
N PHE A 328 5.74 -10.83 0.25
CA PHE A 328 4.36 -11.25 0.13
C PHE A 328 4.14 -11.82 -1.27
N ALA A 329 3.40 -12.92 -1.35
CA ALA A 329 3.10 -13.61 -2.60
C ALA A 329 1.71 -13.21 -3.06
N GLN A 330 1.55 -12.88 -4.34
CA GLN A 330 0.29 -12.46 -4.95
C GLN A 330 -0.35 -11.24 -4.26
N ALA A 331 -0.64 -10.18 -5.00
CA ALA A 331 -1.40 -9.06 -4.49
C ALA A 331 -2.27 -8.47 -5.59
N SER A 332 -3.53 -8.14 -5.26
CA SER A 332 -4.40 -7.32 -6.10
C SER A 332 -4.68 -5.99 -5.39
N ILE A 333 -4.37 -4.89 -6.05
CA ILE A 333 -4.55 -3.53 -5.56
C ILE A 333 -5.51 -2.81 -6.51
N ASP A 334 -6.70 -2.49 -6.02
CA ASP A 334 -7.63 -1.59 -6.71
C ASP A 334 -7.60 -0.24 -6.00
N ALA A 335 -7.24 0.82 -6.71
CA ALA A 335 -7.16 2.17 -6.18
C ALA A 335 -7.93 3.17 -7.04
N SER A 336 -8.51 4.17 -6.39
CA SER A 336 -9.15 5.30 -7.04
C SER A 336 -8.74 6.60 -6.38
N VAL A 337 -8.39 7.60 -7.18
CA VAL A 337 -8.19 8.97 -6.73
C VAL A 337 -9.29 9.83 -7.34
N ASP A 338 -10.06 10.49 -6.48
CA ASP A 338 -11.07 11.46 -6.88
C ASP A 338 -10.86 12.73 -6.04
N SER A 339 -10.56 13.84 -6.71
CA SER A 339 -10.52 15.16 -6.07
C SER A 339 -9.67 15.22 -4.78
N GLY A 340 -8.49 14.58 -4.77
CA GLY A 340 -7.59 14.55 -3.60
C GLY A 340 -7.88 13.46 -2.57
N VAL A 341 -8.89 12.61 -2.79
CA VAL A 341 -9.20 11.45 -1.94
C VAL A 341 -8.74 10.17 -2.64
N LEU A 342 -7.75 9.51 -2.04
CA LEU A 342 -7.30 8.18 -2.46
C LEU A 342 -8.06 7.12 -1.66
N LYS A 343 -8.68 6.17 -2.36
CA LYS A 343 -9.18 4.92 -1.79
C LYS A 343 -8.41 3.78 -2.43
N ALA A 344 -7.82 2.91 -1.63
CA ALA A 344 -7.09 1.75 -2.10
C ALA A 344 -7.58 0.52 -1.36
N ARG A 345 -7.79 -0.57 -2.09
CA ARG A 345 -8.15 -1.88 -1.55
C ARG A 345 -7.09 -2.87 -1.95
N LEU A 346 -6.54 -3.56 -0.95
CA LEU A 346 -5.64 -4.67 -1.10
C LEU A 346 -6.44 -5.96 -0.87
N ALA A 347 -6.48 -6.81 -1.88
CA ALA A 347 -7.16 -8.10 -1.84
C ALA A 347 -6.18 -9.24 -2.14
N ASP A 348 -6.47 -10.39 -1.54
CA ASP A 348 -5.79 -11.66 -1.81
C ASP A 348 -4.27 -11.60 -1.61
N LEU A 349 -3.80 -10.79 -0.65
CA LEU A 349 -2.37 -10.71 -0.33
C LEU A 349 -1.95 -12.01 0.37
N GLY A 350 -1.13 -12.83 -0.26
CA GLY A 350 -0.51 -13.99 0.38
C GLY A 350 0.58 -13.54 1.37
N ALA A 351 0.35 -13.77 2.65
CA ALA A 351 1.22 -13.34 3.74
C ALA A 351 1.60 -14.53 4.62
N TYR A 352 2.80 -15.10 4.38
CA TYR A 352 3.42 -16.16 5.19
C TYR A 352 2.43 -17.28 5.59
N GLU A 353 2.03 -18.11 4.63
CA GLU A 353 1.02 -19.20 4.75
C GLU A 353 -0.45 -18.75 4.87
N GLY A 354 -0.70 -17.48 5.21
CA GLY A 354 -2.05 -16.91 5.35
C GLY A 354 -2.40 -15.90 4.27
N THR A 355 -3.51 -15.20 4.51
CA THR A 355 -4.02 -14.13 3.64
C THR A 355 -4.22 -12.84 4.41
N ALA A 356 -3.98 -11.71 3.75
CA ALA A 356 -4.25 -10.38 4.25
C ALA A 356 -5.14 -9.60 3.26
N ASN A 357 -6.16 -8.93 3.78
CA ASN A 357 -7.02 -8.02 3.02
C ASN A 357 -7.05 -6.68 3.75
N GLY A 358 -7.10 -5.58 3.02
CA GLY A 358 -7.18 -4.27 3.66
C GLY A 358 -7.77 -3.19 2.77
N ASP A 359 -8.32 -2.18 3.43
CA ASP A 359 -8.82 -0.96 2.80
C ASP A 359 -8.10 0.24 3.42
N VAL A 360 -7.61 1.13 2.58
CA VAL A 360 -6.96 2.38 2.95
C VAL A 360 -7.71 3.53 2.31
N THR A 361 -8.00 4.56 3.10
CA THR A 361 -8.50 5.84 2.59
C THR A 361 -7.60 6.96 3.08
N ILE A 362 -7.17 7.82 2.16
CA ILE A 362 -6.38 9.02 2.45
C ILE A 362 -7.14 10.21 1.86
N ASP A 363 -7.50 11.16 2.71
CA ASP A 363 -8.13 12.42 2.28
C ASP A 363 -7.12 13.55 2.42
N ALA A 364 -6.65 14.06 1.27
CA ALA A 364 -5.65 15.12 1.17
C ALA A 364 -6.26 16.44 0.65
N ARG A 365 -7.56 16.66 0.83
CA ARG A 365 -8.23 17.92 0.45
C ARG A 365 -7.90 19.08 1.37
N THR A 366 -7.50 18.79 2.61
CA THR A 366 -7.11 19.77 3.62
C THR A 366 -5.61 19.71 3.90
N THR A 367 -5.05 20.78 4.47
CA THR A 367 -3.63 20.85 4.86
C THR A 367 -3.23 19.86 5.96
N THR A 368 -4.21 19.33 6.71
CA THR A 368 -4.05 18.20 7.62
C THR A 368 -4.78 16.99 7.03
N PRO A 369 -4.07 16.05 6.37
CA PRO A 369 -4.70 14.89 5.77
C PRO A 369 -5.30 13.96 6.82
N THR A 370 -6.37 13.26 6.46
CA THR A 370 -6.97 12.20 7.29
C THR A 370 -6.77 10.83 6.66
N TYR A 371 -6.64 9.82 7.51
CA TYR A 371 -6.33 8.45 7.13
C TYR A 371 -7.31 7.50 7.79
N ALA A 372 -7.77 6.50 7.05
CA ALA A 372 -8.50 5.36 7.58
C ALA A 372 -7.88 4.07 7.05
N LEU A 373 -7.68 3.10 7.93
CA LEU A 373 -7.13 1.78 7.63
C LEU A 373 -8.08 0.71 8.18
N ARG A 374 -8.43 -0.26 7.36
CA ARG A 374 -9.00 -1.53 7.78
C ARG A 374 -8.09 -2.65 7.30
N LEU A 375 -7.79 -3.60 8.18
CA LEU A 375 -6.94 -4.75 7.86
C LEU A 375 -7.53 -6.00 8.51
N ASP A 376 -7.70 -7.04 7.70
CA ASP A 376 -8.10 -8.38 8.12
C ASP A 376 -6.98 -9.36 7.76
N LEU A 377 -6.41 -10.01 8.77
CA LEU A 377 -5.41 -11.07 8.62
C LEU A 377 -6.03 -12.40 9.02
N ALA A 378 -5.82 -13.42 8.21
CA ALA A 378 -6.31 -14.78 8.47
C ALA A 378 -5.19 -15.80 8.22
N GLY A 379 -4.85 -16.56 9.26
CA GLY A 379 -3.92 -17.69 9.14
C GLY A 379 -2.46 -17.30 8.89
N VAL A 380 -2.07 -16.05 9.18
CA VAL A 380 -0.74 -15.52 8.85
C VAL A 380 0.29 -15.97 9.88
N ARG A 381 1.46 -16.49 9.49
CA ARG A 381 2.54 -16.77 10.44
C ARG A 381 3.06 -15.47 11.06
N ALA A 382 2.96 -15.36 12.37
CA ALA A 382 3.25 -14.14 13.11
C ALA A 382 4.72 -13.74 13.06
N LEU A 383 5.64 -14.68 13.31
CA LEU A 383 7.05 -14.38 13.54
C LEU A 383 7.71 -13.63 12.38
N PRO A 384 7.58 -14.04 11.10
CA PRO A 384 8.17 -13.29 9.98
C PRO A 384 7.61 -11.87 9.84
N VAL A 385 6.31 -11.69 10.06
CA VAL A 385 5.64 -10.39 9.95
C VAL A 385 6.06 -9.46 11.08
N LEU A 386 6.01 -9.94 12.33
CA LEU A 386 6.39 -9.18 13.51
C LEU A 386 7.88 -8.81 13.49
N LYS A 387 8.73 -9.72 13.01
CA LYS A 387 10.17 -9.46 12.87
C LYS A 387 10.47 -8.42 11.79
N SER A 388 9.84 -8.52 10.62
CA SER A 388 10.11 -7.62 9.49
C SER A 388 9.51 -6.22 9.65
N LEU A 389 8.33 -6.10 10.29
CA LEU A 389 7.61 -4.83 10.35
C LEU A 389 7.69 -4.14 11.72
N ALA A 390 7.84 -4.89 12.81
CA ALA A 390 7.79 -4.37 14.18
C ALA A 390 9.07 -4.63 14.99
N GLU A 391 10.09 -5.24 14.37
CA GLU A 391 11.33 -5.65 15.03
C GLU A 391 11.08 -6.52 16.27
N PHE A 392 9.99 -7.30 16.26
CA PHE A 392 9.54 -8.10 17.40
C PHE A 392 9.65 -9.59 17.08
N ASP A 393 10.47 -10.30 17.86
CA ASP A 393 10.87 -11.69 17.60
C ASP A 393 10.49 -12.68 18.72
N LYS A 394 9.69 -12.22 19.69
CA LYS A 394 9.36 -12.99 20.92
C LYS A 394 8.09 -13.83 20.80
N LEU A 395 7.36 -13.77 19.68
CA LEU A 395 6.09 -14.46 19.50
C LEU A 395 6.01 -15.12 18.13
N ASP A 396 5.76 -16.42 18.12
CA ASP A 396 5.43 -17.21 16.94
C ASP A 396 4.05 -17.88 17.11
N GLY A 397 3.39 -18.15 16.00
CA GLY A 397 2.07 -18.77 15.93
C GLY A 397 1.29 -18.34 14.69
N THR A 398 0.11 -18.95 14.53
CA THR A 398 -0.84 -18.59 13.48
C THR A 398 -1.68 -17.42 13.94
N MET A 399 -1.51 -16.26 13.29
CA MET A 399 -2.14 -15.00 13.63
C MET A 399 -3.41 -14.75 12.81
N GLN A 400 -4.45 -14.33 13.52
CA GLN A 400 -5.63 -13.70 12.96
C GLN A 400 -5.76 -12.32 13.59
N ALA A 401 -6.06 -11.31 12.78
CA ALA A 401 -6.21 -9.95 13.27
C ALA A 401 -7.31 -9.21 12.52
N LYS A 402 -8.03 -8.36 13.24
CA LYS A 402 -8.96 -7.39 12.66
C LYS A 402 -8.59 -6.01 13.21
N ILE A 403 -8.22 -5.10 12.34
CA ILE A 403 -7.72 -3.78 12.72
C ILE A 403 -8.55 -2.73 11.99
N ALA A 404 -9.07 -1.74 12.72
CA ALA A 404 -9.79 -0.60 12.17
C ALA A 404 -9.27 0.67 12.84
N LEU A 405 -8.47 1.45 12.12
CA LEU A 405 -7.78 2.64 12.63
C LEU A 405 -8.16 3.87 11.82
N THR A 406 -8.16 5.01 12.49
CA THR A 406 -8.26 6.34 11.89
C THR A 406 -7.18 7.23 12.46
N SER A 407 -6.69 8.19 11.67
CA SER A 407 -5.72 9.19 12.13
C SER A 407 -5.80 10.46 11.29
N GLN A 408 -5.08 11.49 11.72
CA GLN A 408 -4.88 12.74 11.00
C GLN A 408 -3.47 13.28 11.23
N GLY A 409 -2.87 13.88 10.21
CA GLY A 409 -1.54 14.49 10.33
C GLY A 409 -0.75 14.54 9.03
N SER A 410 0.19 15.48 8.98
CA SER A 410 1.09 15.65 7.84
C SER A 410 2.48 15.01 8.03
N SER A 411 2.69 14.24 9.11
CA SER A 411 3.97 13.55 9.38
C SER A 411 3.75 12.20 10.05
N ALA A 412 4.74 11.31 9.99
CA ALA A 412 4.66 9.99 10.62
C ALA A 412 4.40 10.09 12.13
N ARG A 413 5.04 11.04 12.83
CA ARG A 413 4.77 11.33 14.24
C ARG A 413 3.32 11.75 14.48
N ALA A 414 2.79 12.68 13.68
CA ALA A 414 1.42 13.15 13.85
C ALA A 414 0.41 12.03 13.60
N ILE A 415 0.66 11.19 12.59
CA ILE A 415 -0.19 10.03 12.30
C ILE A 415 -0.21 9.09 13.51
N VAL A 416 0.95 8.69 14.03
CA VAL A 416 1.00 7.76 15.18
C VAL A 416 0.37 8.37 16.44
N GLY A 417 0.64 9.65 16.73
CA GLY A 417 0.10 10.34 17.90
C GLY A 417 -1.39 10.65 17.85
N ASN A 418 -2.01 10.59 16.68
CA ASN A 418 -3.45 10.76 16.51
C ASN A 418 -4.18 9.46 16.13
N LEU A 419 -3.52 8.30 16.20
CA LEU A 419 -4.16 7.02 15.95
C LEU A 419 -5.29 6.77 16.95
N GLY A 420 -6.47 6.48 16.44
CA GLY A 420 -7.63 6.02 17.19
C GLY A 420 -8.30 4.84 16.51
N GLY A 421 -9.08 4.07 17.26
CA GLY A 421 -9.86 2.94 16.72
C GLY A 421 -9.75 1.68 17.55
N THR A 422 -9.80 0.53 16.89
CA THR A 422 -9.82 -0.79 17.55
C THR A 422 -8.94 -1.79 16.82
N ALA A 423 -8.29 -2.68 17.57
CA ALA A 423 -7.59 -3.83 17.03
C ALA A 423 -7.94 -5.08 17.85
N PHE A 424 -8.19 -6.19 17.18
CA PHE A 424 -8.38 -7.50 17.78
C PHE A 424 -7.36 -8.44 17.19
N VAL A 425 -6.69 -9.23 18.03
CA VAL A 425 -5.67 -10.17 17.61
C VAL A 425 -5.83 -11.50 18.34
N VAL A 426 -5.63 -12.59 17.60
CA VAL A 426 -5.59 -13.95 18.12
C VAL A 426 -4.41 -14.67 17.50
N PHE A 427 -3.58 -15.28 18.34
CA PHE A 427 -2.53 -16.21 17.96
C PHE A 427 -2.97 -17.61 18.38
N GLN A 428 -2.79 -18.58 17.51
CA GLN A 428 -3.10 -20.00 17.76
C GLN A 428 -1.87 -20.84 17.48
N ASP A 429 -1.77 -21.99 18.17
CA ASP A 429 -0.76 -23.02 17.92
C ASP A 429 0.67 -22.46 17.79
N GLY A 430 1.09 -21.73 18.82
CA GLY A 430 2.30 -20.91 18.78
C GLY A 430 3.26 -21.15 19.95
N LYS A 431 4.24 -20.26 20.05
CA LYS A 431 5.21 -20.24 21.15
C LYS A 431 5.62 -18.82 21.49
N ILE A 432 5.77 -18.53 22.78
CA ILE A 432 6.51 -17.36 23.25
C ILE A 432 7.98 -17.75 23.30
N LEU A 433 8.82 -17.03 22.57
CA LEU A 433 10.25 -17.27 22.46
C LEU A 433 11.02 -16.40 23.47
N GLY A 434 12.10 -16.94 24.04
CA GLY A 434 12.93 -16.28 25.05
C GLY A 434 12.40 -16.39 26.49
N LEU A 435 11.28 -17.10 26.72
CA LEU A 435 10.61 -17.18 28.01
C LEU A 435 10.06 -18.60 28.25
N ASN A 436 10.42 -19.25 29.37
CA ASN A 436 9.81 -20.50 29.80
C ASN A 436 9.06 -20.28 31.13
N VAL A 437 7.78 -19.92 31.03
CA VAL A 437 6.94 -19.56 32.17
C VAL A 437 6.82 -20.73 33.15
N ALA A 438 6.76 -21.98 32.66
CA ALA A 438 6.66 -23.17 33.51
C ALA A 438 7.94 -23.39 34.35
N GLN A 439 9.12 -23.21 33.76
CA GLN A 439 10.40 -23.28 34.48
C GLN A 439 10.54 -22.15 35.49
N MET A 440 10.14 -20.93 35.13
CA MET A 440 10.18 -19.79 36.05
C MET A 440 9.35 -20.04 37.29
N ILE A 441 8.15 -20.58 37.09
CA ILE A 441 7.26 -20.96 38.18
C ILE A 441 7.87 -22.05 39.05
N ARG A 442 8.46 -23.08 38.43
CA ARG A 442 9.13 -24.16 39.15
C ARG A 442 10.29 -23.62 40.00
N ASN A 443 11.10 -22.73 39.45
CA ASN A 443 12.22 -22.09 40.15
C ASN A 443 11.76 -21.23 41.34
N LEU A 444 10.61 -20.55 41.22
CA LEU A 444 10.00 -19.82 42.34
C LEU A 444 9.56 -20.76 43.47
N THR A 445 9.10 -21.97 43.16
CA THR A 445 8.69 -22.96 44.17
C THR A 445 9.88 -23.69 44.81
N THR A 446 11.04 -23.76 44.16
CA THR A 446 12.22 -24.50 44.64
C THR A 446 13.25 -23.65 45.41
N GLY A 447 12.97 -22.36 45.64
CA GLY A 447 13.73 -21.53 46.59
C GLY A 447 15.07 -20.96 46.10
N THR A 448 15.46 -21.19 44.85
CA THR A 448 16.63 -20.52 44.26
C THR A 448 16.22 -19.15 43.72
N LEU A 449 16.47 -18.10 44.49
CA LEU A 449 16.25 -16.67 44.13
C LEU A 449 17.17 -16.18 42.99
N SER A 450 17.63 -17.08 42.13
CA SER A 450 18.62 -16.86 41.06
C SER A 450 18.00 -16.20 39.83
N GLY A 451 17.19 -15.17 40.01
CA GLY A 451 16.70 -14.28 38.95
C GLY A 451 15.72 -14.91 37.95
N TRP A 452 14.94 -14.05 37.29
CA TRP A 452 14.10 -14.39 36.15
C TRP A 452 15.05 -14.64 34.97
N GLN A 453 15.53 -15.87 34.79
CA GLN A 453 16.48 -16.20 33.72
C GLN A 453 15.75 -16.15 32.37
N GLN A 454 15.94 -15.06 31.62
CA GLN A 454 15.62 -14.98 30.20
C GLN A 454 16.79 -15.58 29.41
N GLY A 455 16.49 -16.40 28.40
CA GLY A 455 17.50 -17.05 27.57
C GLY A 455 16.90 -17.41 26.21
N GLN A 456 17.69 -17.30 25.13
CA GLN A 456 17.19 -17.52 23.76
C GLN A 456 16.63 -18.92 23.52
N GLU A 457 17.06 -19.91 24.30
CA GLU A 457 16.59 -21.32 24.19
C GLU A 457 15.28 -21.59 24.94
N LEU A 458 14.79 -20.64 25.74
CA LEU A 458 13.58 -20.79 26.52
C LEU A 458 12.35 -20.53 25.64
N SER A 459 11.34 -21.40 25.74
CA SER A 459 10.05 -21.15 25.09
C SER A 459 8.88 -21.61 25.96
N THR A 460 7.72 -20.98 25.74
CA THR A 460 6.45 -21.35 26.36
C THR A 460 5.46 -21.65 25.25
N ASP A 461 5.01 -22.90 25.17
CA ASP A 461 3.99 -23.30 24.20
C ASP A 461 2.65 -22.62 24.52
N LEU A 462 1.98 -22.10 23.49
CA LEU A 462 0.65 -21.50 23.59
C LEU A 462 -0.30 -22.20 22.62
N SER A 463 -1.48 -22.57 23.12
CA SER A 463 -2.59 -23.01 22.29
C SER A 463 -3.34 -21.80 21.72
N GLN A 464 -3.52 -20.76 22.54
CA GLN A 464 -4.15 -19.50 22.12
C GLN A 464 -3.60 -18.31 22.92
N LEU A 465 -3.41 -17.17 22.26
CA LEU A 465 -3.22 -15.86 22.88
C LEU A 465 -4.14 -14.85 22.19
N SER A 466 -5.01 -14.17 22.92
CA SER A 466 -5.97 -13.22 22.37
C SER A 466 -6.02 -11.92 23.16
N ALA A 467 -6.25 -10.80 22.47
CA ALA A 467 -6.47 -9.50 23.10
C ALA A 467 -7.27 -8.56 22.18
N SER A 468 -8.10 -7.72 22.79
CA SER A 468 -8.74 -6.58 22.15
C SER A 468 -8.12 -5.29 22.65
N PHE A 469 -7.85 -4.36 21.72
CA PHE A 469 -7.27 -3.06 22.00
C PHE A 469 -8.19 -1.94 21.56
N LYS A 470 -8.42 -0.98 22.45
CA LYS A 470 -8.97 0.33 22.10
C LYS A 470 -7.82 1.33 22.00
N LEU A 471 -7.73 2.03 20.87
CA LEU A 471 -6.69 3.03 20.62
C LEU A 471 -7.26 4.43 20.76
N ASP A 472 -6.56 5.28 21.49
CA ASP A 472 -6.80 6.72 21.58
C ASP A 472 -5.46 7.46 21.61
N LYS A 473 -5.26 8.41 20.69
CA LYS A 473 -4.05 9.24 20.58
C LYS A 473 -2.73 8.44 20.58
N GLY A 474 -2.71 7.33 19.85
CA GLY A 474 -1.54 6.44 19.76
C GLY A 474 -1.30 5.58 20.99
N GLN A 475 -2.15 5.62 22.01
CA GLN A 475 -2.13 4.68 23.14
C GLN A 475 -3.18 3.60 22.94
N ALA A 476 -2.75 2.34 22.91
CA ALA A 476 -3.61 1.17 22.88
C ALA A 476 -3.81 0.62 24.29
N VAL A 477 -5.06 0.34 24.67
CA VAL A 477 -5.42 -0.22 25.98
C VAL A 477 -6.17 -1.53 25.78
N THR A 478 -5.76 -2.57 26.51
CA THR A 478 -6.46 -3.87 26.56
C THR A 478 -6.85 -4.22 27.99
N THR A 479 -8.02 -4.86 28.13
CA THR A 479 -8.58 -5.31 29.40
C THR A 479 -8.90 -6.81 29.41
N ASP A 480 -8.64 -7.49 28.30
CA ASP A 480 -9.10 -8.85 28.00
C ASP A 480 -7.97 -9.71 27.42
N LEU A 481 -6.72 -9.40 27.76
CA LEU A 481 -5.57 -10.24 27.40
C LEU A 481 -5.78 -11.64 28.02
N ASN A 482 -5.75 -12.67 27.18
CA ASN A 482 -5.97 -14.04 27.59
C ASN A 482 -5.01 -14.97 26.85
N LEU A 483 -4.29 -15.80 27.61
CA LEU A 483 -3.39 -16.82 27.12
C LEU A 483 -3.82 -18.18 27.67
N ILE A 484 -3.89 -19.15 26.76
CA ILE A 484 -4.19 -20.54 27.04
C ILE A 484 -3.04 -21.37 26.48
N GLY A 485 -2.36 -22.12 27.33
CA GLY A 485 -1.36 -23.10 26.95
C GLY A 485 -1.58 -24.43 27.69
N PRO A 486 -0.83 -25.48 27.31
CA PRO A 486 -1.01 -26.83 27.88
C PRO A 486 -0.81 -26.89 29.40
N LEU A 487 0.11 -26.07 29.93
CA LEU A 487 0.50 -26.08 31.35
C LEU A 487 0.18 -24.76 32.07
N VAL A 488 -0.19 -23.71 31.33
CA VAL A 488 -0.38 -22.35 31.86
C VAL A 488 -1.62 -21.70 31.26
N LYS A 489 -2.42 -21.05 32.09
CA LYS A 489 -3.42 -20.05 31.69
C LYS A 489 -3.03 -18.70 32.25
N MET A 490 -3.30 -17.61 31.55
CA MET A 490 -2.96 -16.26 32.03
C MET A 490 -3.97 -15.26 31.52
N THR A 491 -4.47 -14.41 32.41
CA THR A 491 -5.29 -13.25 32.08
C THR A 491 -4.52 -11.97 32.38
N GLY A 492 -4.83 -10.86 31.71
CA GLY A 492 -4.15 -9.61 31.99
C GLY A 492 -4.83 -8.38 31.43
N VAL A 493 -4.31 -7.24 31.86
CA VAL A 493 -4.68 -5.91 31.39
C VAL A 493 -3.40 -5.14 31.10
N GLY A 494 -3.47 -4.14 30.24
CA GLY A 494 -2.29 -3.32 29.99
C GLY A 494 -2.45 -2.31 28.88
N THR A 495 -1.35 -1.63 28.62
CA THR A 495 -1.26 -0.57 27.63
C THR A 495 -0.04 -0.76 26.73
N VAL A 496 -0.16 -0.27 25.51
CA VAL A 496 0.93 -0.14 24.54
C VAL A 496 0.92 1.30 24.04
N ASP A 497 2.01 2.02 24.26
CA ASP A 497 2.18 3.38 23.73
C ASP A 497 2.99 3.31 22.43
N LEU A 498 2.31 3.57 21.31
CA LEU A 498 2.93 3.55 19.98
C LEU A 498 3.85 4.75 19.75
N ASN A 499 3.66 5.85 20.48
CA ASN A 499 4.49 7.04 20.37
C ASN A 499 5.89 6.79 20.94
N THR A 500 5.93 6.13 22.11
CA THR A 500 7.16 5.86 22.86
C THR A 500 7.68 4.44 22.67
N ARG A 501 6.93 3.58 21.96
CA ARG A 501 7.21 2.13 21.78
C ARG A 501 7.37 1.39 23.11
N GLN A 502 6.57 1.77 24.09
CA GLN A 502 6.57 1.17 25.42
C GLN A 502 5.35 0.29 25.64
N ILE A 503 5.52 -0.74 26.46
CA ILE A 503 4.44 -1.59 26.93
C ILE A 503 4.38 -1.55 28.46
N GLY A 504 3.19 -1.77 28.99
CA GLY A 504 2.94 -1.94 30.41
C GLY A 504 1.78 -2.91 30.60
N PHE A 505 2.07 -4.16 30.91
CA PHE A 505 1.08 -5.19 31.18
C PHE A 505 1.18 -5.70 32.61
N ARG A 506 0.02 -5.94 33.20
CA ARG A 506 -0.16 -6.70 34.43
C ARG A 506 -0.85 -8.00 34.07
N VAL A 507 -0.20 -9.12 34.32
CA VAL A 507 -0.70 -10.45 33.97
C VAL A 507 -0.74 -11.37 35.18
N GLU A 508 -1.70 -12.29 35.21
CA GLU A 508 -1.93 -13.23 36.31
C GLU A 508 -1.82 -14.67 35.80
N PRO A 509 -0.62 -15.28 35.85
CA PRO A 509 -0.43 -16.65 35.41
C PRO A 509 -0.97 -17.66 36.43
N GLN A 510 -1.58 -18.73 35.91
CA GLN A 510 -2.12 -19.86 36.66
C GLN A 510 -1.60 -21.16 36.05
N LEU A 511 -1.16 -22.11 36.88
CA LEU A 511 -0.77 -23.43 36.41
C LEU A 511 -2.01 -24.32 36.30
N VAL A 512 -2.14 -24.96 35.14
CA VAL A 512 -3.06 -26.07 34.99
C VAL A 512 -2.28 -27.36 35.24
N MET A 513 -2.51 -27.98 36.40
CA MET A 513 -2.00 -29.33 36.65
C MET A 513 -2.93 -30.31 35.94
N THR A 514 -2.61 -30.67 34.70
CA THR A 514 -3.27 -31.82 34.07
C THR A 514 -2.59 -33.09 34.58
N THR A 515 -3.10 -33.64 35.68
CA THR A 515 -2.81 -35.03 36.04
C THR A 515 -3.58 -35.91 35.06
N GLU A 516 -2.92 -36.43 34.03
CA GLU A 516 -3.44 -37.56 33.26
C GLU A 516 -3.63 -38.75 34.21
N GLY A 517 -4.89 -39.11 34.45
CA GLY A 517 -5.26 -40.27 35.26
C GLY A 517 -6.47 -40.03 36.15
N GLN A 518 -7.67 -40.32 35.62
CA GLN A 518 -8.95 -40.42 36.32
C GLN A 518 -9.63 -39.11 36.79
N GLY A 519 -10.43 -38.53 35.89
CA GLY A 519 -11.85 -38.27 36.18
C GLY A 519 -12.21 -37.25 37.26
N ARG A 520 -11.36 -36.28 37.60
CA ARG A 520 -11.77 -35.11 38.39
C ARG A 520 -11.55 -33.81 37.62
N THR A 521 -12.65 -33.08 37.42
CA THR A 521 -12.66 -31.63 37.13
C THR A 521 -12.03 -30.89 38.31
N GLY A 522 -10.71 -30.81 38.34
CA GLY A 522 -9.96 -30.01 39.31
C GLY A 522 -9.84 -28.57 38.83
N ASN A 523 -10.23 -27.60 39.65
CA ASN A 523 -9.99 -26.19 39.37
C ASN A 523 -8.47 -25.92 39.27
N PRO A 524 -8.02 -25.06 38.33
CA PRO A 524 -6.61 -24.67 38.22
C PRO A 524 -6.07 -24.15 39.56
N VAL A 525 -4.92 -24.66 40.01
CA VAL A 525 -4.24 -24.14 41.21
C VAL A 525 -3.37 -22.97 40.75
N GLY A 526 -3.92 -21.76 40.81
CA GLY A 526 -3.20 -20.54 40.46
C GLY A 526 -2.11 -20.21 41.46
N LEU A 527 -0.92 -19.81 40.99
CA LEU A 527 0.12 -19.26 41.86
C LEU A 527 -0.28 -17.90 42.44
N GLY A 528 -1.18 -17.19 41.76
CA GLY A 528 -1.80 -15.97 42.26
C GLY A 528 -0.84 -14.80 42.49
N ILE A 529 0.38 -14.85 41.93
CA ILE A 529 1.35 -13.76 41.94
C ILE A 529 1.24 -13.02 40.60
N PRO A 530 0.74 -11.77 40.59
CA PRO A 530 0.74 -10.94 39.39
C PRO A 530 2.17 -10.68 38.91
N VAL A 531 2.34 -10.66 37.59
CA VAL A 531 3.61 -10.38 36.91
C VAL A 531 3.44 -9.09 36.12
N MET A 532 4.42 -8.19 36.25
CA MET A 532 4.52 -6.96 35.49
C MET A 532 5.43 -7.15 34.29
N ILE A 533 5.00 -6.67 33.13
CA ILE A 533 5.77 -6.65 31.88
C ILE A 533 5.82 -5.20 31.41
N GLU A 534 6.98 -4.55 31.52
CA GLU A 534 7.08 -3.12 31.23
C GLU A 534 8.38 -2.71 30.51
N GLY A 535 8.34 -1.54 29.87
CA GLY A 535 9.48 -0.94 29.18
C GLY A 535 9.37 -1.00 27.65
N PRO A 536 10.48 -0.83 26.91
CA PRO A 536 10.46 -0.87 25.45
C PRO A 536 9.97 -2.23 24.94
N TRP A 537 9.09 -2.23 23.95
CA TRP A 537 8.46 -3.47 23.45
C TRP A 537 9.44 -4.49 22.82
N VAL A 538 10.63 -4.04 22.44
CA VAL A 538 11.71 -4.87 21.87
C VAL A 538 12.51 -5.58 22.95
N SER A 539 12.47 -5.05 24.17
CA SER A 539 13.23 -5.55 25.32
C SER A 539 12.49 -5.30 26.63
N PRO A 540 11.31 -5.90 26.83
CA PRO A 540 10.53 -5.65 28.03
C PRO A 540 11.14 -6.34 29.25
N ARG A 541 11.01 -5.70 30.40
CA ARG A 541 11.37 -6.26 31.71
C ARG A 541 10.18 -7.02 32.26
N ILE A 542 10.44 -8.20 32.81
CA ILE A 542 9.42 -9.08 33.38
C ILE A 542 9.80 -9.37 34.83
N TYR A 543 8.92 -9.02 35.77
CA TYR A 543 9.17 -9.23 37.20
C TYR A 543 7.85 -9.42 37.97
N PRO A 544 7.87 -10.09 39.14
CA PRO A 544 6.69 -10.29 39.95
C PRO A 544 6.33 -9.00 40.68
N GLU A 545 5.04 -8.71 40.77
CA GLU A 545 4.56 -7.56 41.53
C GLU A 545 4.69 -7.85 43.04
N MET A 546 5.74 -7.31 43.66
CA MET A 546 5.96 -7.49 45.09
C MET A 546 5.11 -6.54 45.95
N GLN A 547 4.68 -5.39 45.42
CA GLN A 547 3.92 -4.39 46.20
C GLN A 547 2.58 -4.97 46.69
N GLY A 548 1.79 -5.60 45.82
CA GLY A 548 0.53 -6.23 46.22
C GLY A 548 0.68 -7.39 47.24
N ILE A 549 1.85 -8.04 47.28
CA ILE A 549 2.17 -9.07 48.29
C ILE A 549 2.48 -8.42 49.64
N LEU A 550 3.17 -7.28 49.64
CA LEU A 550 3.54 -6.53 50.84
C LEU A 550 2.36 -5.77 51.44
N ASP A 551 1.42 -5.30 50.60
CA ASP A 551 0.22 -4.59 51.04
C ASP A 551 -0.83 -5.53 51.67
N ASN A 552 -0.86 -6.82 51.27
CA ASN A 552 -1.76 -7.81 51.85
C ASN A 552 -1.08 -9.17 52.13
N PRO A 553 -0.15 -9.22 53.11
CA PRO A 553 0.64 -10.40 53.41
C PRO A 553 -0.21 -11.57 53.90
N GLN A 554 -1.39 -11.30 54.49
CA GLN A 554 -2.33 -12.31 54.95
C GLN A 554 -2.99 -13.05 53.78
N ALA A 555 -3.38 -12.35 52.71
CA ALA A 555 -3.93 -12.97 51.51
C ALA A 555 -2.87 -13.80 50.76
N ALA A 556 -1.64 -13.29 50.65
CA ALA A 556 -0.53 -14.03 50.07
C ALA A 556 -0.20 -15.30 50.87
N TYR A 557 -0.17 -15.21 52.21
CA TYR A 557 0.05 -16.36 53.09
C TYR A 557 -1.11 -17.36 53.04
N ALA A 558 -2.36 -16.90 52.94
CA ALA A 558 -3.53 -17.76 52.76
C ALA A 558 -3.45 -18.56 51.45
N LYS A 559 -3.09 -17.91 50.33
CA LYS A 559 -2.87 -18.59 49.04
C LYS A 559 -1.70 -19.59 49.09
N LEU A 560 -0.60 -19.24 49.76
CA LEU A 560 0.54 -20.17 49.99
C LEU A 560 0.14 -21.38 50.84
N LYS A 561 -0.67 -21.17 51.88
CA LYS A 561 -1.21 -22.25 52.72
C LYS A 561 -2.16 -23.17 51.96
N GLU A 562 -2.95 -22.61 51.05
CA GLU A 562 -3.84 -23.36 50.16
C GLU A 562 -3.05 -24.16 49.12
N MET A 563 -2.00 -23.57 48.54
CA MET A 563 -1.05 -24.26 47.66
C MET A 563 -0.35 -25.41 48.38
N GLY A 564 0.05 -25.21 49.64
CA GLY A 564 0.62 -26.25 50.48
C GLY A 564 -0.34 -27.43 50.71
N LYS A 565 -1.65 -27.18 50.78
CA LYS A 565 -2.65 -28.25 50.89
C LYS A 565 -2.85 -29.01 49.58
N GLY A 566 -2.74 -28.35 48.43
CA GLY A 566 -2.86 -28.97 47.11
C GLY A 566 -1.64 -29.83 46.72
N LEU A 567 -0.43 -29.40 47.09
CA LEU A 567 0.81 -30.12 46.81
C LEU A 567 1.15 -31.19 47.87
N PHE A 568 0.79 -30.97 49.14
CA PHE A 568 1.23 -31.82 50.27
C PHE A 568 0.07 -32.49 51.03
N GLY A 569 -1.15 -32.37 50.51
CA GLY A 569 -2.38 -32.85 51.15
C GLY A 569 -2.80 -31.97 52.33
N ALA A 570 -4.07 -32.07 52.75
CA ALA A 570 -4.65 -31.21 53.78
C ALA A 570 -3.90 -31.21 55.13
N ASN A 571 -3.08 -32.24 55.40
CA ASN A 571 -2.36 -32.48 56.66
C ASN A 571 -0.85 -32.77 56.50
N GLY A 572 -0.23 -32.52 55.34
CA GLY A 572 1.22 -32.76 55.15
C GLY A 572 1.63 -34.24 55.00
N GLN A 573 0.68 -35.16 54.79
CA GLN A 573 0.93 -36.60 54.64
C GLN A 573 1.65 -36.99 53.33
N GLY A 574 1.74 -36.09 52.34
CA GLY A 574 2.45 -36.40 51.08
C GLY A 574 3.95 -36.63 51.26
N LEU A 575 4.57 -35.99 52.27
CA LEU A 575 6.01 -36.12 52.52
C LEU A 575 6.37 -37.48 53.17
N SER A 576 5.49 -38.03 54.02
CA SER A 576 5.72 -39.33 54.65
C SER A 576 5.52 -40.50 53.67
N GLN A 577 4.60 -40.36 52.71
CA GLN A 577 4.43 -41.35 51.64
C GLN A 577 5.60 -41.32 50.64
N GLY A 578 6.13 -40.13 50.32
CA GLY A 578 7.33 -39.98 49.49
C GLY A 578 8.61 -40.53 50.16
N LEU A 579 8.81 -40.27 51.45
CA LEU A 579 9.94 -40.85 52.20
C LEU A 579 9.82 -42.37 52.33
N ASN A 580 8.63 -42.93 52.58
CA ASN A 580 8.44 -44.39 52.66
C ASN A 580 8.72 -45.10 51.32
N GLY A 581 8.44 -44.44 50.18
CA GLY A 581 8.84 -44.93 48.86
C GLY A 581 10.36 -44.97 48.67
N LEU A 582 11.07 -43.95 49.19
CA LEU A 582 12.54 -43.89 49.15
C LEU A 582 13.19 -44.90 50.12
N THR A 583 12.58 -45.12 51.29
CA THR A 583 13.03 -46.13 52.27
C THR A 583 12.85 -47.55 51.73
N ASN A 584 11.80 -47.82 50.97
CA ASN A 584 11.61 -49.10 50.27
C ASN A 584 12.64 -49.32 49.14
N LEU A 585 13.05 -48.25 48.45
CA LEU A 585 14.13 -48.32 47.45
C LEU A 585 15.49 -48.57 48.12
N LEU A 586 15.74 -47.98 49.29
CA LEU A 586 16.99 -48.14 50.04
C LEU A 586 17.08 -49.50 50.76
N ASN A 587 15.94 -50.06 51.21
CA ASN A 587 15.86 -51.43 51.73
C ASN A 587 16.08 -52.50 50.65
N GLY A 588 15.83 -52.18 49.36
CA GLY A 588 16.12 -53.06 48.24
C GLY A 588 17.63 -53.23 47.94
N LEU A 589 18.49 -52.40 48.52
CA LEU A 589 19.94 -52.42 48.31
C LEU A 589 20.73 -53.08 49.46
N GLN A 590 20.04 -53.54 50.51
CA GLN A 590 20.67 -54.14 51.70
C GLN A 590 20.19 -55.59 51.88
N GLY A 591 20.43 -56.42 50.87
CA GLY A 591 20.00 -57.83 50.86
C GLY A 591 20.85 -58.70 49.95
N GLY A 592 22.06 -59.04 50.41
CA GLY A 592 22.76 -60.30 50.09
C GLY A 592 23.44 -60.45 48.72
N GLY A 593 24.78 -60.58 48.74
CA GLY A 593 25.52 -61.11 47.59
C GLY A 593 27.03 -60.91 47.66
N THR A 594 27.71 -61.67 48.51
CA THR A 594 29.16 -61.73 48.69
C THR A 594 29.92 -62.26 47.45
N ALA A 595 30.92 -61.47 47.03
CA ALA A 595 32.26 -61.80 46.54
C ALA A 595 32.50 -63.02 45.61
N THR A 596 33.03 -62.75 44.41
CA THR A 596 34.31 -63.32 43.92
C THR A 596 34.87 -62.45 42.76
N GLN A 597 36.20 -62.34 42.73
CA GLN A 597 37.05 -61.43 41.94
C GLN A 597 38.19 -62.30 41.33
N PRO A 598 39.13 -61.79 40.49
CA PRO A 598 39.05 -61.08 39.21
C PRO A 598 39.78 -61.83 38.06
N GLY A 599 39.64 -61.39 36.80
CA GLY A 599 40.50 -61.86 35.70
C GLY A 599 40.39 -61.10 34.37
N THR A 600 41.20 -60.04 34.24
CA THR A 600 41.95 -59.54 33.06
C THR A 600 41.37 -59.53 31.63
N GLY A 601 41.42 -58.36 30.99
CA GLY A 601 42.04 -58.22 29.65
C GLY A 601 41.19 -57.67 28.48
N GLN A 602 41.55 -56.46 28.04
CA GLN A 602 41.65 -55.99 26.64
C GLN A 602 40.42 -55.80 25.72
N ALA A 603 40.38 -54.62 25.09
CA ALA A 603 39.64 -54.26 23.87
C ALA A 603 40.42 -54.69 22.60
N PRO A 604 40.03 -54.40 21.32
CA PRO A 604 38.74 -54.03 20.69
C PRO A 604 38.41 -54.83 19.38
N GLY A 605 37.22 -54.63 18.80
CA GLY A 605 37.01 -54.66 17.32
C GLY A 605 36.21 -55.83 16.69
N GLY A 606 35.47 -55.51 15.60
CA GLY A 606 35.30 -56.41 14.44
C GLY A 606 33.93 -57.07 14.18
N ALA A 607 33.15 -56.48 13.27
CA ALA A 607 32.34 -57.05 12.17
C ALA A 607 31.58 -58.42 12.24
N THR A 608 30.33 -58.33 11.77
CA THR A 608 29.53 -59.27 10.93
C THR A 608 28.85 -60.53 11.49
N ALA A 609 27.52 -60.52 11.33
CA ALA A 609 26.58 -61.58 10.91
C ALA A 609 26.50 -62.91 11.71
N GLY A 610 25.31 -63.21 12.24
CA GLY A 610 24.96 -64.55 12.70
C GLY A 610 23.80 -64.57 13.69
N GLN A 611 22.63 -64.89 13.16
CA GLN A 611 21.36 -65.10 13.87
C GLN A 611 21.49 -66.14 14.99
N ASN A 612 21.08 -65.79 16.21
CA ASN A 612 20.56 -66.74 17.20
C ASN A 612 19.68 -66.00 18.21
N ASN A 613 18.45 -66.47 18.26
CA ASN A 613 17.37 -65.97 19.05
C ASN A 613 17.06 -66.99 20.15
N PRO A 614 17.48 -66.76 21.40
CA PRO A 614 16.88 -67.42 22.55
C PRO A 614 15.77 -66.51 23.10
N LEU A 615 14.58 -66.62 22.50
CA LEU A 615 13.36 -65.97 22.99
C LEU A 615 12.97 -66.55 24.36
N GLY A 616 12.46 -65.72 25.27
CA GLY A 616 11.82 -66.27 26.47
C GLY A 616 11.28 -65.22 27.43
N GLY A 617 10.20 -64.55 27.06
CA GLY A 617 9.42 -63.74 28.01
C GLY A 617 8.00 -63.51 27.51
N GLN A 618 7.03 -63.67 28.42
CA GLN A 618 5.57 -63.62 28.24
C GLN A 618 4.99 -62.36 27.55
N LEU A 619 5.83 -61.42 27.13
CA LEU A 619 5.41 -60.22 26.40
C LEU A 619 5.39 -60.42 24.88
N GLY A 620 6.07 -61.45 24.35
CA GLY A 620 6.01 -61.82 22.92
C GLY A 620 4.71 -62.51 22.53
N ASP A 621 4.16 -63.35 23.41
CA ASP A 621 2.95 -64.14 23.14
C ASP A 621 1.66 -63.30 23.15
N THR A 622 1.64 -62.16 23.84
CA THR A 622 0.45 -61.28 23.91
C THR A 622 0.34 -60.36 22.71
N ILE A 623 1.47 -59.97 22.11
CA ILE A 623 1.51 -59.07 20.95
C ILE A 623 1.28 -59.86 19.64
N GLY A 624 1.71 -61.12 19.58
CA GLY A 624 1.45 -62.00 18.42
C GLY A 624 -0.04 -62.34 18.23
N ASN A 625 -0.78 -62.56 19.32
CA ASN A 625 -2.18 -62.96 19.24
C ASN A 625 -3.14 -61.81 18.86
N LEU A 626 -2.79 -60.55 19.11
CA LEU A 626 -3.64 -59.41 18.75
C LEU A 626 -3.50 -58.99 17.28
N LEU A 627 -2.32 -59.17 16.67
CA LEU A 627 -2.11 -58.88 15.25
C LEU A 627 -2.77 -59.92 14.33
N GLN A 628 -2.96 -61.16 14.79
CA GLN A 628 -3.59 -62.22 13.98
C GLN A 628 -5.13 -62.13 13.95
N GLN A 629 -5.74 -61.45 14.94
CA GLN A 629 -7.19 -61.30 15.03
C GLN A 629 -7.72 -60.11 14.20
N GLY A 630 -6.87 -59.10 13.91
CA GLY A 630 -7.26 -57.94 13.10
C GLY A 630 -7.20 -58.13 11.58
N LEU A 631 -6.37 -59.07 11.08
CA LEU A 631 -6.18 -59.27 9.63
C LEU A 631 -7.08 -60.37 9.02
N SER A 632 -7.89 -61.07 9.83
CA SER A 632 -8.70 -62.21 9.37
C SER A 632 -10.11 -61.84 8.88
N THR A 633 -10.51 -60.56 8.94
CA THR A 633 -11.87 -60.09 8.57
C THR A 633 -11.94 -59.34 7.24
N LEU A 634 -10.83 -59.23 6.50
CA LEU A 634 -10.74 -58.39 5.28
C LEU A 634 -10.47 -59.16 3.97
N ASN A 635 -10.43 -60.49 3.98
CA ASN A 635 -10.19 -61.26 2.75
C ASN A 635 -11.02 -62.54 2.64
N GLN A 636 -12.31 -62.39 2.34
CA GLN A 636 -13.24 -63.37 1.73
C GLN A 636 -14.54 -62.59 1.48
N GLY A 637 -15.15 -62.52 0.30
CA GLY A 637 -14.92 -63.12 -1.00
C GLY A 637 -16.04 -62.59 -1.90
N ASN A 638 -15.68 -62.26 -3.13
CA ASN A 638 -16.51 -61.64 -4.15
C ASN A 638 -17.54 -62.61 -4.75
N SER A 639 -18.60 -62.01 -5.34
CA SER A 639 -19.42 -62.50 -6.47
C SER A 639 -20.51 -63.56 -6.26
N SER A 640 -21.78 -63.17 -6.49
CA SER A 640 -22.68 -63.74 -7.54
C SER A 640 -24.04 -63.01 -7.59
N ARG A 641 -24.42 -62.50 -8.78
CA ARG A 641 -25.72 -61.87 -9.13
C ARG A 641 -26.87 -62.90 -9.17
N PRO A 642 -28.14 -62.46 -9.13
CA PRO A 642 -28.89 -62.33 -10.40
C PRO A 642 -29.80 -61.09 -10.50
N SER A 643 -30.29 -60.91 -11.72
CA SER A 643 -30.95 -59.77 -12.37
C SER A 643 -32.47 -59.65 -12.11
N ARG A 644 -32.99 -58.41 -11.96
CA ARG A 644 -34.10 -57.83 -12.77
C ARG A 644 -34.67 -56.52 -12.18
N SER A 645 -34.65 -55.49 -13.02
CA SER A 645 -35.68 -54.46 -13.29
C SER A 645 -36.31 -53.61 -12.17
N LEU A 646 -36.35 -52.30 -12.51
CA LEU A 646 -37.37 -51.27 -12.21
C LEU A 646 -37.07 -50.22 -11.13
N ALA A 647 -37.08 -48.98 -11.62
CA ALA A 647 -37.38 -47.68 -10.97
C ALA A 647 -36.39 -47.11 -9.94
N GLN A 648 -35.76 -46.00 -10.33
CA GLN A 648 -35.16 -45.01 -9.42
C GLN A 648 -36.24 -44.33 -8.56
N PRO A 649 -36.00 -44.16 -7.26
CA PRO A 649 -36.51 -43.03 -6.52
C PRO A 649 -35.36 -42.08 -6.14
N THR A 650 -35.47 -40.84 -6.61
CA THR A 650 -34.74 -39.66 -6.12
C THR A 650 -35.01 -39.45 -4.62
N PRO A 651 -34.00 -39.13 -3.79
CA PRO A 651 -34.23 -38.55 -2.48
C PRO A 651 -34.34 -37.02 -2.59
N ASP A 652 -35.35 -36.51 -1.92
CA ASP A 652 -35.89 -35.16 -1.97
C ASP A 652 -34.88 -34.02 -1.73
N ALA A 653 -35.03 -32.99 -2.56
CA ALA A 653 -34.50 -31.66 -2.33
C ALA A 653 -35.25 -30.97 -1.18
N PRO A 654 -34.58 -30.16 -0.34
CA PRO A 654 -35.25 -29.34 0.67
C PRO A 654 -36.16 -28.30 0.00
N PRO A 655 -37.36 -28.02 0.55
CA PRO A 655 -38.33 -27.13 -0.09
C PRO A 655 -37.81 -25.70 -0.17
N ALA A 656 -37.96 -25.11 -1.36
CA ALA A 656 -37.68 -23.71 -1.63
C ALA A 656 -38.51 -22.78 -0.73
N ALA A 657 -37.85 -21.77 -0.17
CA ALA A 657 -38.50 -20.68 0.54
C ALA A 657 -39.45 -19.93 -0.41
N THR A 658 -40.70 -19.78 0.03
CA THR A 658 -41.73 -18.99 -0.64
C THR A 658 -41.29 -17.53 -0.82
N PRO A 659 -41.50 -16.89 -1.99
CA PRO A 659 -41.27 -15.46 -2.16
C PRO A 659 -42.29 -14.68 -1.30
N PRO A 660 -41.90 -13.52 -0.74
CA PRO A 660 -42.85 -12.65 -0.05
C PRO A 660 -43.92 -12.12 -1.04
N PRO A 661 -45.16 -11.90 -0.58
CA PRO A 661 -46.24 -11.43 -1.44
C PRO A 661 -45.95 -10.02 -1.98
N SER A 662 -46.32 -9.80 -3.24
CA SER A 662 -46.26 -8.51 -3.93
C SER A 662 -47.09 -7.45 -3.18
N PRO A 663 -46.60 -6.20 -3.06
CA PRO A 663 -47.41 -5.12 -2.50
C PRO A 663 -48.62 -4.82 -3.39
N PRO A 664 -49.79 -4.47 -2.83
CA PRO A 664 -50.94 -4.03 -3.62
C PRO A 664 -50.62 -2.69 -4.33
N PRO A 665 -51.31 -2.38 -5.45
CA PRO A 665 -51.11 -1.13 -6.16
C PRO A 665 -51.53 0.03 -5.27
N ALA A 666 -50.61 0.97 -5.01
CA ALA A 666 -50.93 2.20 -4.32
C ALA A 666 -51.64 3.15 -5.27
N ASP A 667 -52.89 3.44 -4.93
CA ASP A 667 -53.68 4.53 -5.45
C ASP A 667 -52.94 5.86 -5.37
N THR A 668 -53.26 6.70 -6.36
CA THR A 668 -52.86 8.09 -6.49
C THR A 668 -53.31 8.88 -5.26
N ALA A 669 -52.39 9.18 -4.34
CA ALA A 669 -52.64 10.07 -3.22
C ALA A 669 -52.01 11.44 -3.51
N GLU A 670 -52.89 12.42 -3.58
CA GLU A 670 -52.65 13.83 -3.82
C GLU A 670 -51.57 14.40 -2.88
N GLN A 671 -50.63 15.10 -3.49
CA GLN A 671 -49.67 15.95 -2.80
C GLN A 671 -50.44 17.13 -2.18
N HIS A 672 -50.79 17.01 -0.90
CA HIS A 672 -51.30 18.14 -0.11
C HIS A 672 -50.16 19.16 0.05
N ASP A 673 -50.12 20.12 -0.88
CA ASP A 673 -49.39 21.37 -0.70
C ASP A 673 -49.89 22.03 0.58
N ASN A 674 -49.01 22.22 1.56
CA ASN A 674 -49.31 22.94 2.78
C ASN A 674 -48.96 24.42 2.56
N PRO A 675 -49.95 25.31 2.28
CA PRO A 675 -49.69 26.70 1.92
C PRO A 675 -49.03 27.50 3.05
N ALA A 676 -49.14 27.05 4.30
CA ALA A 676 -48.55 27.73 5.45
C ALA A 676 -47.01 27.67 5.49
N MET A 677 -46.38 26.67 4.85
CA MET A 677 -44.92 26.54 4.83
C MET A 677 -44.27 27.42 3.75
N ASN A 678 -44.97 27.68 2.65
CA ASN A 678 -44.48 28.49 1.54
C ASN A 678 -44.49 30.00 1.84
N ASP A 679 -45.41 30.47 2.68
CA ASP A 679 -45.45 31.88 3.10
C ASP A 679 -44.33 32.22 4.11
N VAL A 680 -43.92 31.26 4.94
CA VAL A 680 -42.78 31.43 5.86
C VAL A 680 -41.46 31.51 5.10
N LEU A 681 -41.31 30.72 4.03
CA LEU A 681 -40.11 30.76 3.18
C LEU A 681 -40.02 32.03 2.31
N ARG A 682 -41.16 32.63 1.94
CA ARG A 682 -41.18 33.92 1.21
C ARG A 682 -40.86 35.13 2.10
N GLN A 683 -41.15 35.08 3.39
CA GLN A 683 -40.80 36.17 4.32
C GLN A 683 -39.33 36.14 4.79
N LEU A 684 -38.66 34.99 4.70
CA LEU A 684 -37.26 34.86 5.11
C LEU A 684 -36.23 35.25 4.03
N PHE A 685 -36.63 35.31 2.75
CA PHE A 685 -35.72 35.55 1.63
C PHE A 685 -35.92 36.88 0.88
N ASN A 686 -36.73 37.79 1.41
CA ASN A 686 -36.86 39.14 0.84
C ASN A 686 -36.56 40.21 1.89
N ARG A 687 -35.27 40.39 2.18
CA ARG A 687 -34.67 41.65 2.63
C ARG A 687 -33.24 41.78 2.16
#